data_AF-A0A2E9QIF3-F1
#
_entry.id   AF-A0A2E9QIF3-F1
#
_cell.length_a   1.000
_cell.length_b   1.000
_cell.length_c   1.000
_cell.angle_alpha   90.00
_cell.angle_beta   90.00
_cell.angle_gamma   90.00
#
_symmetry.space_group_name_H-M   'P 1'
#
loop_
_entity.id
_entity.type
_entity.pdbx_description
1 polymer ?
#
loop_
_entity_poly.entity_id
_entity_poly.type
_entity_poly.pdbx_seq_one_letter_code
_entity_poly.pdbx_strand_id
1 'polypeptide(L)'
;MKKQILTLLALGLSSMMTGQIFVNTTPENRNIILEEFTGIYCVNCPDGHLKAQQLHDANPGDVVLINIHTGSYASPNGGDPDFRTSFGSAIAGQTNLAGYPAGTVNRHEFPGLQQNGTGTAMSRGDWQAGGNQILPLPSCVNVAAEATIDISTRELTVNVEAYYTDNSIVSTNKIHVALLQNNVEGPQTGASNNPTQVLPNGNYNHQHMLRHLLTGQWGENVTPTTTGSVFQNTYNYTIPTNLAGVVYDLFNLEVVVFMSEGNQEIINGDMGNMTHIVPPGVNLIDLSAATNMTIPTSLCDNNITPEITVTNNSSIAVDTFEVSYTLNQNTPVTQAVYTALAPGANTTITFPATTVPSGENTITYSSDALSGTSFIDNVPNNNLASSGAFNTISPTAFATSHIEGFEGYANQTPAPNNALLINPQGHRVFIIDATWPGPNSGGYGNSQNSFRWQFCQMSAGENAELLFEKLDFSNSTGNQITYSYAHAQATGFDNNQLQLLVSTDCGSTWDLVSQLAGPNLATTNPVSTSGNFYPNASDWATDIVDLSAYDGNSEVMIAFKGICGGGNNLYIDDIEINESSTTTINESRDDIVISPNPAKDILNIKGAYSTVNIFNAFGQLVLSSKYTNSINTASLNNGIYLIKLSAENRTTIKRITITR
;
A
#
# COMPACT_ATOMS: atom_id res chain seq x y z
N MET A 1 -77.21 60.53 22.71
CA MET A 1 -76.61 61.83 22.31
C MET A 1 -75.24 61.96 22.95
N LYS A 2 -74.31 62.56 22.19
CA LYS A 2 -72.98 63.09 22.55
C LYS A 2 -71.80 62.11 22.62
N LYS A 3 -71.05 62.14 21.51
CA LYS A 3 -69.61 61.88 21.37
C LYS A 3 -68.81 62.61 22.46
N GLN A 4 -67.81 61.92 23.02
CA GLN A 4 -66.54 62.54 23.39
C GLN A 4 -65.41 61.69 22.82
N ILE A 5 -64.65 62.34 21.95
CA ILE A 5 -63.37 61.89 21.40
C ILE A 5 -62.33 62.21 22.46
N LEU A 6 -61.54 61.24 22.89
CA LEU A 6 -60.27 61.50 23.57
C LEU A 6 -59.18 60.64 22.93
N THR A 7 -58.21 61.34 22.40
CA THR A 7 -57.05 60.93 21.62
C THR A 7 -56.09 60.11 22.48
N LEU A 8 -55.83 58.84 22.12
CA LEU A 8 -54.71 58.07 22.67
C LEU A 8 -53.50 58.25 21.74
N LEU A 9 -52.44 58.83 22.29
CA LEU A 9 -51.13 58.96 21.66
C LEU A 9 -50.45 57.58 21.67
N ALA A 10 -50.43 56.89 20.53
CA ALA A 10 -49.68 55.65 20.35
C ALA A 10 -48.24 55.99 19.95
N LEU A 11 -47.31 55.94 20.91
CA LEU A 11 -45.88 55.83 20.60
C LEU A 11 -45.65 54.43 20.00
N GLY A 12 -45.45 54.35 18.70
CA GLY A 12 -44.93 53.15 18.05
C GLY A 12 -43.47 52.96 18.42
N LEU A 13 -43.17 52.06 19.36
CA LEU A 13 -41.86 51.42 19.43
C LEU A 13 -41.76 50.47 18.23
N SER A 14 -41.12 50.93 17.16
CA SER A 14 -40.59 50.07 16.11
C SER A 14 -39.40 49.30 16.69
N SER A 15 -39.65 48.10 17.21
CA SER A 15 -38.59 47.12 17.46
C SER A 15 -37.99 46.73 16.11
N MET A 16 -36.86 47.33 15.77
CA MET A 16 -36.03 46.84 14.69
C MET A 16 -35.57 45.44 15.08
N MET A 17 -36.13 44.41 14.45
CA MET A 17 -35.53 43.08 14.47
C MET A 17 -34.23 43.17 13.68
N THR A 18 -33.11 43.40 14.36
CA THR A 18 -31.79 43.11 13.79
C THR A 18 -31.70 41.60 13.66
N GLY A 19 -31.42 41.08 12.47
CA GLY A 19 -31.09 39.67 12.28
C GLY A 19 -29.97 39.27 13.24
N GLN A 20 -30.07 38.09 13.84
CA GLN A 20 -29.04 37.57 14.74
C GLN A 20 -27.80 37.24 13.91
N ILE A 21 -26.67 37.90 14.21
CA ILE A 21 -25.35 37.50 13.70
C ILE A 21 -24.98 36.14 14.29
N PHE A 22 -24.45 35.24 13.46
CA PHE A 22 -24.05 33.89 13.86
C PHE A 22 -22.54 33.75 14.01
N VAL A 23 -21.74 34.64 13.42
CA VAL A 23 -20.29 34.69 13.69
C VAL A 23 -20.03 35.04 15.17
N ASN A 24 -19.04 34.38 15.78
CA ASN A 24 -18.64 34.71 17.14
C ASN A 24 -18.09 36.15 17.20
N THR A 25 -18.48 36.89 18.23
CA THR A 25 -18.05 38.29 18.44
C THR A 25 -17.03 38.46 19.56
N THR A 26 -16.65 37.37 20.23
CA THR A 26 -15.61 37.36 21.26
C THR A 26 -14.23 37.24 20.61
N PRO A 27 -13.18 37.94 21.11
CA PRO A 27 -11.82 37.79 20.59
C PRO A 27 -11.34 36.33 20.63
N GLU A 28 -10.78 35.88 19.50
CA GLU A 28 -10.24 34.52 19.32
C GLU A 28 -8.81 34.59 18.80
N ASN A 29 -8.12 33.45 18.90
CA ASN A 29 -6.85 33.25 18.21
C ASN A 29 -7.09 32.83 16.76
N ARG A 30 -6.02 32.78 15.97
CA ARG A 30 -6.08 32.35 14.58
C ARG A 30 -6.27 30.84 14.48
N ASN A 31 -7.19 30.44 13.62
CA ASN A 31 -7.23 29.10 13.05
C ASN A 31 -6.17 28.95 11.96
N ILE A 32 -5.72 27.70 11.77
CA ILE A 32 -4.82 27.32 10.71
C ILE A 32 -5.61 27.08 9.42
N ILE A 33 -5.18 27.72 8.33
CA ILE A 33 -5.53 27.30 6.97
C ILE A 33 -4.28 26.68 6.34
N LEU A 34 -4.29 25.38 6.13
CA LEU A 34 -3.22 24.66 5.43
C LEU A 34 -3.63 24.41 3.97
N GLU A 35 -3.06 25.21 3.08
CA GLU A 35 -3.15 24.96 1.64
C GLU A 35 -2.02 24.00 1.23
N GLU A 36 -2.35 22.74 0.98
CA GLU A 36 -1.44 21.69 0.51
C GLU A 36 -1.40 21.66 -1.02
N PHE A 37 -0.20 21.63 -1.60
CA PHE A 37 0.01 21.44 -3.03
C PHE A 37 0.40 19.99 -3.31
N THR A 38 -0.44 19.31 -4.08
CA THR A 38 -0.38 17.85 -4.28
C THR A 38 -0.57 17.46 -5.74
N GLY A 39 -0.46 16.16 -6.04
CA GLY A 39 -0.69 15.59 -7.36
C GLY A 39 -0.67 14.05 -7.39
N ILE A 40 -1.44 13.45 -8.30
CA ILE A 40 -1.63 12.00 -8.40
C ILE A 40 -0.34 11.19 -8.68
N TYR A 41 0.70 11.82 -9.24
CA TYR A 41 1.99 11.17 -9.50
C TYR A 41 3.06 11.46 -8.44
N CYS A 42 2.71 12.18 -7.37
CA CYS A 42 3.64 12.53 -6.31
C CYS A 42 3.72 11.42 -5.25
N VAL A 43 4.82 10.66 -5.25
CA VAL A 43 5.05 9.50 -4.35
C VAL A 43 4.87 9.85 -2.87
N ASN A 44 5.31 11.04 -2.45
CA ASN A 44 5.31 11.45 -1.05
C ASN A 44 4.07 12.27 -0.65
N CYS A 45 3.18 12.58 -1.58
CA CYS A 45 1.99 13.36 -1.28
C CYS A 45 1.01 12.63 -0.34
N PRO A 46 0.85 11.30 -0.40
CA PRO A 46 0.06 10.57 0.60
C PRO A 46 0.58 10.73 2.04
N ASP A 47 1.90 10.77 2.26
CA ASP A 47 2.49 11.10 3.57
C ASP A 47 2.25 12.57 3.95
N GLY A 48 2.16 13.47 2.96
CA GLY A 48 1.68 14.84 3.14
C GLY A 48 0.25 14.86 3.69
N HIS A 49 -0.70 14.27 2.96
CA HIS A 49 -2.09 14.16 3.39
C HIS A 49 -2.23 13.58 4.81
N LEU A 50 -1.44 12.55 5.15
CA LEU A 50 -1.41 11.95 6.49
C LEU A 50 -0.95 12.96 7.56
N LYS A 51 0.13 13.71 7.30
CA LYS A 51 0.65 14.72 8.24
C LYS A 51 -0.28 15.91 8.40
N ALA A 52 -0.92 16.34 7.32
CA ALA A 52 -1.96 17.38 7.36
C ALA A 52 -3.13 16.93 8.24
N GLN A 53 -3.61 15.69 8.05
CA GLN A 53 -4.67 15.11 8.88
C GLN A 53 -4.25 15.02 10.36
N GLN A 54 -3.01 14.59 10.65
CA GLN A 54 -2.49 14.55 12.02
C GLN A 54 -2.47 15.92 12.70
N LEU A 55 -2.13 16.99 11.95
CA LEU A 55 -2.19 18.35 12.46
C LEU A 55 -3.64 18.77 12.78
N HIS A 56 -4.58 18.43 11.90
CA HIS A 56 -6.00 18.67 12.09
C HIS A 56 -6.55 17.94 13.32
N ASP A 57 -6.30 16.64 13.41
CA ASP A 57 -6.79 15.79 14.51
C ASP A 57 -6.22 16.22 15.87
N ALA A 58 -4.99 16.76 15.90
CA ALA A 58 -4.35 17.25 17.11
C ALA A 58 -4.93 18.60 17.61
N ASN A 59 -5.65 19.33 16.75
CA ASN A 59 -6.19 20.67 17.04
C ASN A 59 -7.63 20.78 16.51
N PRO A 60 -8.58 20.01 17.08
CA PRO A 60 -9.93 19.89 16.55
C PRO A 60 -10.65 21.24 16.59
N GLY A 61 -11.15 21.67 15.43
CA GLY A 61 -11.85 22.95 15.25
C GLY A 61 -10.96 24.13 14.87
N ASP A 62 -9.63 24.01 15.01
CA ASP A 62 -8.70 25.13 14.78
C ASP A 62 -7.83 24.95 13.53
N VAL A 63 -8.06 23.91 12.72
CA VAL A 63 -7.27 23.61 11.51
C VAL A 63 -8.20 23.26 10.35
N VAL A 64 -8.00 23.93 9.21
CA VAL A 64 -8.69 23.65 7.96
C VAL A 64 -7.68 23.24 6.89
N LEU A 65 -7.96 22.17 6.19
CA LEU A 65 -7.11 21.63 5.13
C LEU A 65 -7.71 21.97 3.76
N ILE A 66 -6.86 22.34 2.81
CA ILE A 66 -7.25 22.61 1.41
C ILE A 66 -6.22 21.92 0.51
N ASN A 67 -6.63 20.83 -0.16
CA ASN A 67 -5.75 20.05 -1.02
C ASN A 67 -5.86 20.53 -2.47
N ILE A 68 -4.80 21.20 -2.94
CA ILE A 68 -4.71 21.85 -4.25
C ILE A 68 -3.88 21.00 -5.20
N HIS A 69 -4.56 20.30 -6.10
CA HIS A 69 -3.92 19.57 -7.19
C HIS A 69 -3.35 20.57 -8.21
N THR A 70 -2.01 20.64 -8.33
CA THR A 70 -1.33 21.58 -9.23
C THR A 70 0.09 21.13 -9.57
N GLY A 71 0.70 21.79 -10.56
CA GLY A 71 2.06 21.49 -11.01
C GLY A 71 2.17 20.23 -11.86
N SER A 72 3.41 19.77 -12.05
CA SER A 72 3.73 18.66 -12.94
C SER A 72 3.16 17.32 -12.46
N TYR A 73 3.14 17.08 -11.14
CA TYR A 73 2.65 15.83 -10.57
C TYR A 73 1.12 15.70 -10.56
N ALA A 74 0.39 16.79 -10.80
CA ALA A 74 -1.07 16.78 -10.91
C ALA A 74 -1.57 16.80 -12.36
N SER A 75 -0.67 16.90 -13.35
CA SER A 75 -1.08 16.94 -14.74
C SER A 75 -1.45 15.54 -15.21
N PRO A 76 -2.70 15.28 -15.64
CA PRO A 76 -3.14 13.93 -15.98
C PRO A 76 -2.38 13.38 -17.19
N ASN A 77 -2.20 12.06 -17.24
CA ASN A 77 -1.63 11.33 -18.35
C ASN A 77 -2.60 10.23 -18.82
N GLY A 78 -2.78 10.08 -20.14
CA GLY A 78 -3.67 9.06 -20.70
C GLY A 78 -5.13 9.23 -20.25
N GLY A 79 -5.70 8.19 -19.65
CA GLY A 79 -7.09 8.16 -19.17
C GLY A 79 -7.28 8.62 -17.73
N ASP A 80 -6.23 9.12 -17.07
CA ASP A 80 -6.28 9.52 -15.66
C ASP A 80 -7.14 10.78 -15.44
N PRO A 81 -7.81 10.90 -14.28
CA PRO A 81 -8.67 12.04 -13.99
C PRO A 81 -7.87 13.35 -13.83
N ASP A 82 -8.47 14.47 -14.23
CA ASP A 82 -7.91 15.80 -13.98
C ASP A 82 -8.50 16.40 -12.70
N PHE A 83 -7.76 16.30 -11.59
CA PHE A 83 -8.16 16.89 -10.30
C PHE A 83 -7.81 18.36 -10.13
N ARG A 84 -7.18 18.99 -11.15
CA ARG A 84 -6.76 20.39 -11.05
C ARG A 84 -7.93 21.34 -11.19
N THR A 85 -7.79 22.51 -10.58
CA THR A 85 -8.68 23.66 -10.83
C THR A 85 -7.97 24.74 -11.64
N SER A 86 -8.73 25.69 -12.18
CA SER A 86 -8.17 26.90 -12.80
C SER A 86 -7.43 27.82 -11.82
N PHE A 87 -7.57 27.60 -10.51
CA PHE A 87 -7.00 28.45 -9.46
C PHE A 87 -5.61 27.98 -9.00
N GLY A 88 -5.38 26.66 -9.00
CA GLY A 88 -4.24 26.05 -8.32
C GLY A 88 -2.88 26.61 -8.75
N SER A 89 -2.66 26.81 -10.05
CA SER A 89 -1.39 27.33 -10.57
C SER A 89 -1.07 28.75 -10.08
N ALA A 90 -2.08 29.62 -9.94
CA ALA A 90 -1.88 31.00 -9.47
C ALA A 90 -1.57 31.01 -7.96
N ILE A 91 -2.25 30.16 -7.19
CA ILE A 91 -2.02 30.04 -5.75
C ILE A 91 -0.63 29.46 -5.50
N ALA A 92 -0.25 28.37 -6.18
CA ALA A 92 1.09 27.80 -6.08
C ALA A 92 2.19 28.80 -6.47
N GLY A 93 1.95 29.60 -7.52
CA GLY A 93 2.92 30.55 -8.07
C GLY A 93 3.37 31.66 -7.10
N GLN A 94 2.61 31.96 -6.04
CA GLN A 94 3.00 32.99 -5.06
C GLN A 94 3.87 32.46 -3.92
N THR A 95 4.04 31.14 -3.80
CA THR A 95 4.57 30.50 -2.58
C THR A 95 6.07 30.27 -2.60
N ASN A 96 6.69 30.36 -3.79
CA ASN A 96 8.08 29.96 -4.03
C ASN A 96 8.36 28.48 -3.72
N LEU A 97 7.38 27.58 -3.92
CA LEU A 97 7.56 26.14 -3.73
C LEU A 97 8.66 25.56 -4.65
N ALA A 98 9.42 24.60 -4.13
CA ALA A 98 10.52 23.93 -4.82
C ALA A 98 10.17 22.52 -5.29
N GLY A 99 9.21 21.88 -4.63
CA GLY A 99 8.84 20.49 -4.88
C GLY A 99 7.54 20.12 -4.18
N TYR A 100 7.10 18.88 -4.41
CA TYR A 100 5.82 18.36 -3.92
C TYR A 100 6.05 17.13 -3.00
N PRO A 101 5.20 16.93 -1.97
CA PRO A 101 4.19 17.87 -1.50
C PRO A 101 4.84 19.12 -0.90
N ALA A 102 4.19 20.25 -1.08
CA ALA A 102 4.47 21.50 -0.38
C ALA A 102 3.18 21.99 0.26
N GLY A 103 3.27 22.89 1.22
CA GLY A 103 2.08 23.55 1.76
C GLY A 103 2.40 24.90 2.36
N THR A 104 1.38 25.73 2.55
CA THR A 104 1.50 26.97 3.34
C THR A 104 0.57 26.90 4.53
N VAL A 105 1.10 27.20 5.72
CA VAL A 105 0.27 27.45 6.91
C VAL A 105 -0.06 28.93 6.93
N ASN A 106 -1.33 29.28 6.76
CA ASN A 106 -1.86 30.64 6.73
C ASN A 106 -1.21 31.57 5.71
N ARG A 107 -0.60 31.05 4.65
CA ARG A 107 0.24 31.85 3.74
C ARG A 107 1.22 32.77 4.49
N HIS A 108 1.71 32.30 5.64
CA HIS A 108 2.65 33.02 6.48
C HIS A 108 4.08 32.62 6.11
N GLU A 109 4.98 33.60 6.03
CA GLU A 109 6.40 33.31 5.82
C GLU A 109 7.07 33.01 7.17
N PHE A 110 7.53 31.77 7.37
CA PHE A 110 8.22 31.34 8.59
C PHE A 110 9.73 31.27 8.37
N PRO A 111 10.54 32.24 8.87
CA PRO A 111 11.99 32.20 8.72
C PRO A 111 12.61 30.89 9.21
N GLY A 112 13.22 30.14 8.30
CA GLY A 112 13.89 28.88 8.58
C GLY A 112 13.06 27.62 8.31
N LEU A 113 11.77 27.75 7.99
CA LEU A 113 10.90 26.61 7.63
C LEU A 113 10.52 26.59 6.13
N GLN A 114 11.00 27.56 5.34
CA GLN A 114 10.69 27.63 3.91
C GLN A 114 11.48 26.59 3.09
N GLN A 115 10.88 26.04 2.03
CA GLN A 115 11.57 25.13 1.10
C GLN A 115 12.77 25.78 0.38
N ASN A 116 12.63 27.05 -0.02
CA ASN A 116 13.62 27.78 -0.82
C ASN A 116 14.23 28.97 -0.07
N GLY A 117 14.21 28.96 1.26
CA GLY A 117 14.76 30.04 2.10
C GLY A 117 14.00 31.37 2.06
N THR A 118 12.95 31.47 1.26
CA THR A 118 11.99 32.60 1.21
C THR A 118 10.65 32.12 0.66
N GLY A 119 9.60 32.90 0.88
CA GLY A 119 8.24 32.58 0.49
C GLY A 119 7.50 31.78 1.55
N THR A 120 6.30 31.32 1.23
CA THR A 120 5.38 30.71 2.20
C THR A 120 5.34 29.18 2.10
N ALA A 121 5.94 28.60 1.05
CA ALA A 121 5.98 27.15 0.87
C ALA A 121 6.90 26.46 1.88
N MET A 122 6.36 25.43 2.53
CA MET A 122 7.03 24.59 3.52
C MET A 122 6.98 23.12 3.10
N SER A 123 7.97 22.33 3.53
CA SER A 123 7.93 20.87 3.36
C SER A 123 6.98 20.24 4.38
N ARG A 124 6.40 19.08 4.05
CA ARG A 124 5.45 18.35 4.91
C ARG A 124 5.93 18.08 6.35
N GLY A 125 7.24 18.01 6.57
CA GLY A 125 7.83 17.84 7.90
C GLY A 125 7.67 19.07 8.81
N ASP A 126 7.44 20.24 8.24
CA ASP A 126 7.50 21.52 8.96
C ASP A 126 6.11 22.10 9.25
N TRP A 127 5.03 21.56 8.66
CA TRP A 127 3.67 22.11 8.80
C TRP A 127 3.20 22.15 10.25
N GLN A 128 3.52 21.13 11.05
CA GLN A 128 3.19 21.15 12.48
C GLN A 128 3.94 22.26 13.23
N ALA A 129 5.21 22.50 12.90
CA ALA A 129 6.01 23.56 13.51
C ALA A 129 5.51 24.96 13.13
N GLY A 130 5.04 25.13 11.88
CA GLY A 130 4.37 26.37 11.44
C GLY A 130 3.02 26.55 12.14
N GLY A 131 2.20 25.50 12.21
CA GLY A 131 0.92 25.52 12.90
C GLY A 131 1.03 25.91 14.37
N ASN A 132 1.98 25.32 15.10
CA ASN A 132 2.26 25.65 16.50
C ASN A 132 2.67 27.12 16.72
N GLN A 133 3.16 27.81 15.69
CA GLN A 133 3.47 29.24 15.74
C GLN A 133 2.25 30.12 15.44
N ILE A 134 1.27 29.64 14.66
CA ILE A 134 0.07 30.38 14.29
C ILE A 134 -1.03 30.34 15.36
N LEU A 135 -1.34 29.15 15.90
CA LEU A 135 -2.41 28.96 16.89
C LEU A 135 -2.36 29.90 18.12
N PRO A 136 -1.20 30.30 18.67
CA PRO A 136 -1.19 31.23 19.79
C PRO A 136 -1.36 32.70 19.38
N LEU A 137 -1.36 33.03 18.08
CA LEU A 137 -1.50 34.41 17.62
C LEU A 137 -2.95 34.88 17.73
N PRO A 138 -3.20 36.11 18.19
CA PRO A 138 -4.55 36.67 18.18
C PRO A 138 -5.02 36.93 16.74
N SER A 139 -6.32 36.78 16.52
CA SER A 139 -6.99 37.27 15.32
C SER A 139 -7.70 38.60 15.61
N CYS A 140 -7.62 39.54 14.67
CA CYS A 140 -8.43 40.76 14.72
C CYS A 140 -9.84 40.55 14.15
N VAL A 141 -10.14 39.38 13.59
CA VAL A 141 -11.40 39.07 12.90
C VAL A 141 -11.81 37.61 13.09
N ASN A 142 -13.08 37.40 13.39
CA ASN A 142 -13.69 36.07 13.35
C ASN A 142 -14.47 35.95 12.05
N VAL A 143 -14.50 34.76 11.45
CA VAL A 143 -15.26 34.47 10.23
C VAL A 143 -16.11 33.23 10.45
N ALA A 144 -17.27 33.16 9.81
CA ALA A 144 -18.14 31.99 9.85
C ALA A 144 -18.91 31.87 8.52
N ALA A 145 -19.28 30.65 8.16
CA ALA A 145 -20.11 30.38 7.00
C ALA A 145 -21.22 29.35 7.30
N GLU A 146 -22.42 29.61 6.79
CA GLU A 146 -23.52 28.67 6.75
C GLU A 146 -23.91 28.42 5.31
N ALA A 147 -23.82 27.17 4.88
CA ALA A 147 -24.05 26.73 3.51
C ALA A 147 -25.27 25.80 3.40
N THR A 148 -25.95 25.90 2.26
CA THR A 148 -27.05 25.01 1.89
C THR A 148 -26.94 24.60 0.44
N ILE A 149 -27.14 23.31 0.15
CA ILE A 149 -27.21 22.77 -1.22
C ILE A 149 -28.61 22.24 -1.49
N ASP A 150 -29.29 22.74 -2.52
CA ASP A 150 -30.44 22.04 -3.12
C ASP A 150 -29.92 20.97 -4.08
N ILE A 151 -30.12 19.69 -3.73
CA ILE A 151 -29.57 18.58 -4.50
C ILE A 151 -30.25 18.40 -5.87
N SER A 152 -31.44 18.96 -6.04
CA SER A 152 -32.23 18.87 -7.28
C SER A 152 -31.76 19.91 -8.28
N THR A 153 -31.53 21.14 -7.81
CA THR A 153 -31.09 22.26 -8.66
C THR A 153 -29.56 22.40 -8.71
N ARG A 154 -28.84 21.72 -7.80
CA ARG A 154 -27.39 21.84 -7.56
C ARG A 154 -26.99 23.27 -7.17
N GLU A 155 -27.91 24.03 -6.60
CA GLU A 155 -27.65 25.40 -6.16
C GLU A 155 -27.06 25.38 -4.74
N LEU A 156 -25.81 25.83 -4.63
CA LEU A 156 -25.13 26.11 -3.38
C LEU A 156 -25.37 27.57 -3.00
N THR A 157 -25.92 27.81 -1.81
CA THR A 157 -26.02 29.13 -1.17
C THR A 157 -25.09 29.15 0.04
N VAL A 158 -24.21 30.14 0.14
CA VAL A 158 -23.28 30.32 1.27
C VAL A 158 -23.48 31.69 1.89
N ASN A 159 -24.00 31.74 3.11
CA ASN A 159 -24.06 32.95 3.92
C ASN A 159 -22.75 33.08 4.70
N VAL A 160 -22.06 34.20 4.54
CA VAL A 160 -20.77 34.47 5.18
C VAL A 160 -20.89 35.67 6.08
N GLU A 161 -20.34 35.55 7.29
CA GLU A 161 -20.19 36.64 8.22
C GLU A 161 -18.74 36.80 8.67
N ALA A 162 -18.32 38.04 8.89
CA ALA A 162 -17.07 38.34 9.58
C ALA A 162 -17.28 39.46 10.59
N TYR A 163 -16.68 39.33 11.77
CA TYR A 163 -16.74 40.32 12.84
C TYR A 163 -15.33 40.71 13.29
N TYR A 164 -15.03 42.01 13.24
CA TYR A 164 -13.75 42.54 13.69
C TYR A 164 -13.74 42.74 15.20
N THR A 165 -12.97 41.92 15.90
CA THR A 165 -12.76 42.00 17.36
C THR A 165 -11.64 42.97 17.74
N ASP A 166 -10.78 43.32 16.79
CA ASP A 166 -9.78 44.39 16.86
C ASP A 166 -9.63 45.10 15.50
N ASN A 167 -8.87 46.19 15.44
CA ASN A 167 -8.53 46.83 14.17
C ASN A 167 -7.51 45.98 13.41
N SER A 168 -7.75 45.72 12.12
CA SER A 168 -6.71 45.21 11.23
C SER A 168 -5.61 46.25 11.03
N ILE A 169 -4.39 45.78 10.78
CA ILE A 169 -3.25 46.63 10.45
C ILE A 169 -3.33 47.22 9.04
N VAL A 170 -4.23 46.70 8.19
CA VAL A 170 -4.50 47.21 6.84
C VAL A 170 -5.93 47.76 6.75
N SER A 171 -6.14 48.70 5.83
CA SER A 171 -7.44 49.33 5.59
C SER A 171 -8.41 48.47 4.76
N THR A 172 -7.94 47.33 4.23
CA THR A 172 -8.72 46.41 3.39
C THR A 172 -8.19 45.00 3.55
N ASN A 173 -9.07 44.10 3.98
CA ASN A 173 -8.80 42.67 3.99
C ASN A 173 -9.50 41.98 2.82
N LYS A 174 -9.20 40.70 2.62
CA LYS A 174 -9.76 39.86 1.57
C LYS A 174 -10.49 38.67 2.16
N ILE A 175 -11.79 38.55 1.91
CA ILE A 175 -12.59 37.37 2.26
C ILE A 175 -12.52 36.36 1.12
N HIS A 176 -12.31 35.10 1.47
CA HIS A 176 -12.23 33.98 0.55
C HIS A 176 -13.26 32.93 0.91
N VAL A 177 -13.93 32.39 -0.10
CA VAL A 177 -14.89 31.29 0.06
C VAL A 177 -14.51 30.17 -0.90
N ALA A 178 -14.11 29.03 -0.34
CA ALA A 178 -13.70 27.85 -1.08
C ALA A 178 -14.74 26.73 -0.99
N LEU A 179 -14.89 25.99 -2.08
CA LEU A 179 -15.65 24.75 -2.15
C LEU A 179 -14.65 23.60 -2.29
N LEU A 180 -14.67 22.67 -1.34
CA LEU A 180 -13.87 21.46 -1.33
C LEU A 180 -14.76 20.24 -1.52
N GLN A 181 -14.15 19.10 -1.86
CA GLN A 181 -14.83 17.81 -1.87
C GLN A 181 -13.96 16.76 -1.18
N ASN A 182 -14.59 16.04 -0.26
CA ASN A 182 -14.08 14.83 0.36
C ASN A 182 -14.43 13.61 -0.47
N ASN A 183 -13.82 12.49 -0.12
CA ASN A 183 -14.10 11.19 -0.71
C ASN A 183 -14.03 11.14 -2.26
N VAL A 184 -13.08 11.87 -2.85
CA VAL A 184 -12.85 11.82 -4.30
C VAL A 184 -11.94 10.64 -4.60
N GLU A 185 -12.52 9.54 -5.06
CA GLU A 185 -11.76 8.34 -5.44
C GLU A 185 -10.90 8.59 -6.69
N GLY A 186 -9.67 8.09 -6.70
CA GLY A 186 -8.84 8.06 -7.89
C GLY A 186 -7.47 7.42 -7.70
N PRO A 187 -6.64 7.41 -8.75
CA PRO A 187 -5.27 6.90 -8.66
C PRO A 187 -4.40 7.80 -7.77
N GLN A 188 -3.42 7.20 -7.12
CA GLN A 188 -2.39 7.92 -6.38
C GLN A 188 -1.10 7.10 -6.33
N THR A 189 -0.03 7.66 -6.87
CA THR A 189 1.32 7.10 -6.73
C THR A 189 1.77 7.24 -5.28
N GLY A 190 2.33 6.16 -4.72
CA GLY A 190 2.80 6.13 -3.33
C GLY A 190 1.69 6.03 -2.30
N ALA A 191 0.48 5.57 -2.69
CA ALA A 191 -0.66 5.38 -1.79
C ALA A 191 -0.34 4.57 -0.52
N SER A 192 0.63 3.65 -0.58
CA SER A 192 1.13 2.88 0.56
C SER A 192 1.72 3.75 1.69
N ASN A 193 2.08 5.00 1.43
CA ASN A 193 2.52 5.95 2.46
C ASN A 193 1.35 6.49 3.31
N ASN A 194 0.10 6.25 2.92
CA ASN A 194 -1.11 6.53 3.69
C ASN A 194 -2.14 5.41 3.47
N PRO A 195 -1.90 4.21 4.00
CA PRO A 195 -2.67 3.02 3.69
C PRO A 195 -4.13 3.11 4.16
N THR A 196 -4.42 3.95 5.16
CA THR A 196 -5.78 4.17 5.65
C THR A 196 -6.69 4.90 4.65
N GLN A 197 -6.11 5.54 3.63
CA GLN A 197 -6.85 6.16 2.52
C GLN A 197 -6.92 5.26 1.28
N VAL A 198 -6.42 4.02 1.33
CA VAL A 198 -6.59 3.05 0.24
C VAL A 198 -7.93 2.36 0.43
N LEU A 199 -8.82 2.55 -0.54
CA LEU A 199 -10.13 1.92 -0.57
C LEU A 199 -10.00 0.42 -0.83
N PRO A 200 -11.03 -0.38 -0.49
CA PRO A 200 -10.96 -1.83 -0.68
C PRO A 200 -10.78 -2.29 -2.14
N ASN A 201 -11.07 -1.43 -3.10
CA ASN A 201 -10.84 -1.66 -4.53
C ASN A 201 -9.42 -1.25 -5.01
N GLY A 202 -8.56 -0.81 -4.10
CA GLY A 202 -7.17 -0.40 -4.38
C GLY A 202 -6.97 1.07 -4.77
N ASN A 203 -8.04 1.82 -5.03
CA ASN A 203 -7.93 3.25 -5.33
C ASN A 203 -7.66 4.08 -4.06
N TYR A 204 -7.18 5.30 -4.25
CA TYR A 204 -6.90 6.23 -3.17
C TYR A 204 -8.08 7.19 -2.97
N ASN A 205 -8.42 7.41 -1.71
CA ASN A 205 -9.50 8.28 -1.28
C ASN A 205 -8.97 9.69 -1.02
N HIS A 206 -9.19 10.62 -1.94
CA HIS A 206 -8.72 12.01 -1.78
C HIS A 206 -9.69 12.83 -0.93
N GLN A 207 -9.15 13.52 0.07
CA GLN A 207 -9.91 14.40 0.98
C GLN A 207 -9.61 15.87 0.71
N HIS A 208 -10.51 16.75 1.16
CA HIS A 208 -10.37 18.22 1.15
C HIS A 208 -9.95 18.79 -0.21
N MET A 209 -10.31 18.13 -1.32
CA MET A 209 -9.85 18.50 -2.66
C MET A 209 -10.48 19.82 -3.06
N LEU A 210 -9.66 20.83 -3.39
CA LEU A 210 -10.17 22.11 -3.88
C LEU A 210 -10.94 21.91 -5.19
N ARG A 211 -12.21 22.33 -5.21
CA ARG A 211 -13.07 22.26 -6.39
C ARG A 211 -13.39 23.62 -6.99
N HIS A 212 -13.61 24.62 -6.14
CA HIS A 212 -13.92 25.98 -6.60
C HIS A 212 -13.55 27.06 -5.58
N LEU A 213 -13.39 28.31 -6.04
CA LEU A 213 -13.25 29.51 -5.21
C LEU A 213 -14.33 30.51 -5.63
N LEU A 214 -15.37 30.66 -4.81
CA LEU A 214 -16.56 31.47 -5.12
C LEU A 214 -16.23 32.96 -5.21
N THR A 215 -15.18 33.40 -4.49
CA THR A 215 -14.65 34.77 -4.50
C THR A 215 -13.44 34.95 -5.43
N GLY A 216 -13.09 33.93 -6.23
CA GLY A 216 -11.84 33.87 -6.98
C GLY A 216 -10.61 33.64 -6.10
N GLN A 217 -9.43 33.45 -6.71
CA GLN A 217 -8.21 33.05 -5.99
C GLN A 217 -7.61 34.12 -5.06
N TRP A 218 -8.02 35.38 -5.23
CA TRP A 218 -7.51 36.53 -4.48
C TRP A 218 -8.56 37.18 -3.57
N GLY A 219 -9.73 36.56 -3.45
CA GLY A 219 -10.79 37.00 -2.55
C GLY A 219 -11.43 38.34 -2.94
N GLU A 220 -12.46 38.69 -2.17
CA GLU A 220 -13.21 39.94 -2.30
C GLU A 220 -12.76 40.95 -1.24
N ASN A 221 -12.75 42.26 -1.57
CA ASN A 221 -12.38 43.31 -0.61
C ASN A 221 -13.41 43.44 0.52
N VAL A 222 -12.93 43.53 1.76
CA VAL A 222 -13.74 43.84 2.94
C VAL A 222 -13.26 45.15 3.58
N THR A 223 -14.20 46.09 3.75
CA THR A 223 -14.02 47.38 4.43
C THR A 223 -15.34 47.81 5.08
N PRO A 224 -15.35 48.46 6.27
CA PRO A 224 -14.19 48.83 7.09
C PRO A 224 -13.60 47.64 7.86
N THR A 225 -12.33 47.75 8.26
CA THR A 225 -11.56 46.72 8.98
C THR A 225 -11.27 47.12 10.44
N THR A 226 -12.19 47.88 11.04
CA THR A 226 -12.06 48.41 12.42
C THR A 226 -12.86 47.61 13.43
N THR A 227 -12.47 47.63 14.71
CA THR A 227 -13.19 46.95 15.79
C THR A 227 -14.70 47.23 15.77
N GLY A 228 -15.51 46.19 15.91
CA GLY A 228 -16.97 46.24 15.89
C GLY A 228 -17.60 46.24 14.49
N SER A 229 -16.79 46.25 13.42
CA SER A 229 -17.32 46.17 12.06
C SER A 229 -17.80 44.75 11.74
N VAL A 230 -18.92 44.66 11.03
CA VAL A 230 -19.51 43.40 10.56
C VAL A 230 -19.50 43.40 9.03
N PHE A 231 -19.07 42.31 8.43
CA PHE A 231 -19.29 41.99 7.02
C PHE A 231 -20.31 40.86 6.94
N GLN A 232 -21.29 40.98 6.03
CA GLN A 232 -22.24 39.93 5.70
C GLN A 232 -22.42 39.89 4.19
N ASN A 233 -22.36 38.69 3.60
CA ASN A 233 -22.67 38.50 2.19
C ASN A 233 -23.21 37.08 1.93
N THR A 234 -23.94 36.92 0.83
CA THR A 234 -24.42 35.62 0.37
C THR A 234 -23.86 35.32 -1.02
N TYR A 235 -23.21 34.17 -1.15
CA TYR A 235 -22.65 33.69 -2.41
C TYR A 235 -23.50 32.55 -2.94
N ASN A 236 -23.95 32.65 -4.18
CA ASN A 236 -24.69 31.61 -4.87
C ASN A 236 -23.85 31.01 -5.99
N TYR A 237 -23.83 29.68 -6.06
CA TYR A 237 -23.08 28.94 -7.08
C TYR A 237 -23.86 27.70 -7.54
N THR A 238 -24.14 27.61 -8.83
CA THR A 238 -24.68 26.38 -9.41
C THR A 238 -23.54 25.40 -9.65
N ILE A 239 -23.50 24.32 -8.87
CA ILE A 239 -22.44 23.31 -8.95
C ILE A 239 -22.62 22.53 -10.27
N PRO A 240 -21.64 22.55 -11.19
CA PRO A 240 -21.74 21.80 -12.43
C PRO A 240 -21.75 20.30 -12.17
N THR A 241 -22.16 19.49 -13.15
CA THR A 241 -22.22 18.02 -12.99
C THR A 241 -20.84 17.41 -12.71
N ASN A 242 -19.80 17.94 -13.34
CA ASN A 242 -18.42 17.52 -13.18
C ASN A 242 -17.46 18.72 -13.29
N LEU A 243 -16.24 18.54 -12.78
CA LEU A 243 -15.09 19.40 -13.02
C LEU A 243 -14.09 18.57 -13.83
N ALA A 244 -13.81 18.99 -15.08
CA ALA A 244 -12.87 18.31 -15.97
C ALA A 244 -13.08 16.79 -16.11
N GLY A 245 -14.35 16.35 -16.14
CA GLY A 245 -14.73 14.92 -16.22
C GLY A 245 -14.91 14.24 -14.85
N VAL A 246 -14.48 14.85 -13.75
CA VAL A 246 -14.64 14.30 -12.40
C VAL A 246 -15.95 14.77 -11.79
N VAL A 247 -16.89 13.85 -11.57
CA VAL A 247 -18.23 14.13 -11.05
C VAL A 247 -18.17 14.74 -9.65
N TYR A 248 -19.08 15.66 -9.36
CA TYR A 248 -19.29 16.18 -8.02
C TYR A 248 -20.23 15.26 -7.23
N ASP A 249 -19.79 14.85 -6.05
CA ASP A 249 -20.65 14.26 -5.03
C ASP A 249 -21.14 15.38 -4.10
N LEU A 250 -22.45 15.66 -4.14
CA LEU A 250 -23.03 16.79 -3.41
C LEU A 250 -23.07 16.58 -1.89
N PHE A 251 -22.99 15.33 -1.42
CA PHE A 251 -23.02 15.02 0.01
C PHE A 251 -21.64 15.04 0.68
N ASN A 252 -20.58 15.03 -0.13
CA ASN A 252 -19.20 15.10 0.31
C ASN A 252 -18.56 16.48 0.04
N LEU A 253 -19.37 17.52 -0.17
CA LEU A 253 -18.89 18.89 -0.34
C LEU A 253 -18.67 19.59 1.00
N GLU A 254 -17.65 20.43 1.06
CA GLU A 254 -17.35 21.30 2.20
C GLU A 254 -17.17 22.75 1.75
N VAL A 255 -17.49 23.69 2.63
CA VAL A 255 -17.20 25.11 2.42
C VAL A 255 -16.16 25.56 3.42
N VAL A 256 -15.16 26.32 2.96
CA VAL A 256 -14.20 27.00 3.82
C VAL A 256 -14.34 28.50 3.62
N VAL A 257 -14.29 29.25 4.70
CA VAL A 257 -14.19 30.71 4.67
C VAL A 257 -12.92 31.17 5.37
N PHE A 258 -12.18 32.11 4.79
CA PHE A 258 -11.01 32.69 5.45
C PHE A 258 -10.76 34.14 5.06
N MET A 259 -10.15 34.89 5.97
CA MET A 259 -9.78 36.30 5.80
C MET A 259 -8.26 36.44 5.69
N SER A 260 -7.80 37.31 4.78
CA SER A 260 -6.37 37.55 4.57
C SER A 260 -6.02 39.02 4.35
N GLU A 261 -4.74 39.36 4.53
CA GLU A 261 -4.17 40.68 4.27
C GLU A 261 -3.51 40.70 2.89
N GLY A 262 -4.23 41.26 1.89
CA GLY A 262 -3.78 41.18 0.50
C GLY A 262 -3.90 39.75 -0.05
N ASN A 263 -2.87 39.28 -0.77
CA ASN A 263 -2.87 37.92 -1.33
C ASN A 263 -2.21 36.89 -0.41
N GLN A 264 -1.49 37.35 0.62
CA GLN A 264 -0.76 36.54 1.60
C GLN A 264 -1.40 36.72 2.98
N GLU A 265 -0.80 36.13 4.02
CA GLU A 265 -1.17 36.34 5.43
C GLU A 265 -2.66 36.15 5.73
N ILE A 266 -3.06 34.90 5.87
CA ILE A 266 -4.38 34.51 6.35
C ILE A 266 -4.44 34.77 7.85
N ILE A 267 -5.32 35.68 8.25
CA ILE A 267 -5.44 36.13 9.63
C ILE A 267 -6.46 35.33 10.44
N ASN A 268 -7.46 34.71 9.79
CA ASN A 268 -8.32 33.71 10.41
C ASN A 268 -9.09 32.92 9.35
N GLY A 269 -9.69 31.80 9.73
CA GLY A 269 -10.55 31.01 8.86
C GLY A 269 -11.39 29.99 9.61
N ASP A 270 -12.41 29.44 8.96
CA ASP A 270 -13.33 28.48 9.57
C ASP A 270 -13.93 27.53 8.53
N MET A 271 -14.36 26.36 8.98
CA MET A 271 -15.18 25.44 8.21
C MET A 271 -16.65 25.89 8.27
N GLY A 272 -17.28 26.00 7.11
CA GLY A 272 -18.70 26.30 7.03
C GLY A 272 -19.57 25.08 7.33
N ASN A 273 -20.66 25.29 8.06
CA ASN A 273 -21.68 24.25 8.24
C ASN A 273 -22.45 24.06 6.94
N MET A 274 -22.63 22.82 6.47
CA MET A 274 -23.39 22.53 5.26
C MET A 274 -24.67 21.75 5.57
N THR A 275 -25.78 22.14 4.96
CA THR A 275 -27.06 21.43 5.00
C THR A 275 -27.57 21.14 3.58
N HIS A 276 -28.42 20.13 3.44
CA HIS A 276 -28.99 19.73 2.14
C HIS A 276 -30.50 19.92 2.12
N ILE A 277 -30.98 20.51 1.03
CA ILE A 277 -32.41 20.57 0.68
C ILE A 277 -32.68 19.44 -0.30
N VAL A 278 -33.57 18.53 0.09
CA VAL A 278 -33.99 17.39 -0.73
C VAL A 278 -35.40 17.61 -1.29
N PRO A 279 -35.75 16.99 -2.44
CA PRO A 279 -37.11 17.05 -2.96
C PRO A 279 -38.15 16.59 -1.92
N PRO A 280 -39.37 17.17 -1.94
CA PRO A 280 -40.45 16.70 -1.08
C PRO A 280 -40.68 15.19 -1.22
N GLY A 281 -40.71 14.49 -0.09
CA GLY A 281 -40.91 13.03 -0.03
C GLY A 281 -39.63 12.20 -0.16
N VAL A 282 -38.48 12.81 -0.40
CA VAL A 282 -37.16 12.15 -0.32
C VAL A 282 -36.63 12.24 1.11
N ASN A 283 -36.03 11.15 1.60
CA ASN A 283 -35.36 11.09 2.89
C ASN A 283 -33.89 10.75 2.69
N LEU A 284 -33.03 11.45 3.41
CA LEU A 284 -31.62 11.11 3.54
C LEU A 284 -31.47 9.95 4.53
N ILE A 285 -30.64 8.99 4.17
CA ILE A 285 -30.34 7.79 4.96
C ILE A 285 -28.82 7.54 4.97
N ASP A 286 -28.38 6.71 5.90
CA ASP A 286 -27.01 6.21 6.04
C ASP A 286 -27.13 4.70 6.24
N LEU A 287 -26.86 3.94 5.18
CA LEU A 287 -26.57 2.52 5.26
C LEU A 287 -25.05 2.37 5.43
N SER A 288 -24.62 1.23 5.96
CA SER A 288 -23.20 0.88 5.97
C SER A 288 -23.03 -0.61 5.76
N ALA A 289 -21.92 -0.99 5.13
CA ALA A 289 -21.61 -2.37 4.80
C ALA A 289 -20.46 -2.91 5.65
N ALA A 290 -20.59 -4.17 6.04
CA ALA A 290 -19.51 -5.01 6.56
C ALA A 290 -19.62 -6.40 5.94
N THR A 291 -18.61 -7.23 6.12
CA THR A 291 -18.68 -8.66 5.78
C THR A 291 -18.05 -9.48 6.89
N ASN A 292 -18.69 -10.60 7.23
CA ASN A 292 -18.11 -11.62 8.09
C ASN A 292 -17.77 -12.88 7.28
N MET A 293 -17.69 -12.76 5.94
CA MET A 293 -17.39 -13.89 5.08
C MET A 293 -16.06 -14.51 5.51
N THR A 294 -16.13 -15.77 5.93
CA THR A 294 -14.94 -16.57 6.21
C THR A 294 -14.31 -17.01 4.91
N ILE A 295 -13.07 -16.57 4.68
CA ILE A 295 -12.21 -17.11 3.63
C ILE A 295 -11.86 -18.56 4.00
N PRO A 296 -12.00 -19.52 3.07
CA PRO A 296 -11.58 -20.89 3.32
C PRO A 296 -10.10 -20.98 3.69
N THR A 297 -9.77 -21.82 4.68
CA THR A 297 -8.37 -22.02 5.10
C THR A 297 -7.60 -22.95 4.17
N SER A 298 -8.30 -23.86 3.48
CA SER A 298 -7.76 -24.73 2.45
C SER A 298 -7.66 -23.96 1.13
N LEU A 299 -6.48 -24.00 0.49
CA LEU A 299 -6.26 -23.31 -0.78
C LEU A 299 -7.05 -23.95 -1.93
N CYS A 300 -7.47 -25.22 -1.81
CA CYS A 300 -8.26 -25.92 -2.81
C CYS A 300 -9.77 -25.63 -2.70
N ASP A 301 -10.21 -24.97 -1.62
CA ASP A 301 -11.62 -24.69 -1.38
C ASP A 301 -12.04 -23.49 -2.24
N ASN A 302 -12.29 -23.75 -3.51
CA ASN A 302 -12.57 -22.73 -4.51
C ASN A 302 -14.06 -22.41 -4.64
N ASN A 303 -14.91 -22.86 -3.72
CA ASN A 303 -16.34 -22.54 -3.73
C ASN A 303 -16.72 -21.82 -2.44
N ILE A 304 -17.15 -20.58 -2.58
CA ILE A 304 -17.44 -19.69 -1.46
C ILE A 304 -18.88 -19.19 -1.52
N THR A 305 -19.40 -18.75 -0.39
CA THR A 305 -20.72 -18.13 -0.30
C THR A 305 -20.53 -16.67 0.12
N PRO A 306 -20.57 -15.70 -0.82
CA PRO A 306 -20.39 -14.30 -0.48
C PRO A 306 -21.51 -13.81 0.47
N GLU A 307 -21.16 -12.99 1.45
CA GLU A 307 -22.12 -12.37 2.35
C GLU A 307 -21.77 -10.92 2.68
N ILE A 308 -22.80 -10.12 2.87
CA ILE A 308 -22.72 -8.71 3.28
C ILE A 308 -23.67 -8.47 4.43
N THR A 309 -23.19 -7.80 5.48
CA THR A 309 -23.99 -7.27 6.57
C THR A 309 -24.23 -5.79 6.33
N VAL A 310 -25.49 -5.39 6.25
CA VAL A 310 -25.90 -3.99 6.08
C VAL A 310 -26.50 -3.48 7.38
N THR A 311 -26.03 -2.32 7.86
CA THR A 311 -26.54 -1.64 9.05
C THR A 311 -27.22 -0.32 8.66
N ASN A 312 -28.39 -0.04 9.22
CA ASN A 312 -29.06 1.26 9.05
C ASN A 312 -28.67 2.19 10.20
N ASN A 313 -27.82 3.18 9.91
CA ASN A 313 -27.37 4.20 10.87
C ASN A 313 -28.32 5.41 10.94
N SER A 314 -29.35 5.44 10.09
CA SER A 314 -30.34 6.51 10.03
C SER A 314 -31.31 6.50 11.22
N SER A 315 -31.98 7.62 11.45
CA SER A 315 -33.08 7.71 12.42
C SER A 315 -34.43 7.21 11.91
N ILE A 316 -34.52 6.76 10.66
CA ILE A 316 -35.74 6.25 10.01
C ILE A 316 -35.53 4.82 9.52
N ALA A 317 -36.62 4.08 9.32
CA ALA A 317 -36.54 2.74 8.73
C ALA A 317 -36.25 2.84 7.22
N VAL A 318 -35.41 1.92 6.72
CA VAL A 318 -35.10 1.77 5.29
C VAL A 318 -35.68 0.44 4.83
N ASP A 319 -36.60 0.47 3.87
CA ASP A 319 -37.32 -0.72 3.41
C ASP A 319 -36.90 -1.25 2.05
N THR A 320 -36.11 -0.48 1.32
CA THR A 320 -35.72 -0.77 -0.06
C THR A 320 -34.29 -0.30 -0.32
N PHE A 321 -33.40 -1.25 -0.57
CA PHE A 321 -32.00 -1.03 -0.92
C PHE A 321 -31.48 -2.16 -1.81
N GLU A 322 -30.33 -1.96 -2.45
CA GLU A 322 -29.63 -2.96 -3.24
C GLU A 322 -28.31 -3.32 -2.56
N VAL A 323 -27.93 -4.58 -2.64
CA VAL A 323 -26.59 -5.04 -2.26
C VAL A 323 -25.90 -5.69 -3.44
N SER A 324 -24.59 -5.63 -3.48
CA SER A 324 -23.80 -6.28 -4.51
C SER A 324 -22.54 -6.95 -3.97
N TYR A 325 -22.04 -7.94 -4.71
CA TYR A 325 -20.64 -8.35 -4.60
C TYR A 325 -19.98 -8.40 -5.99
N THR A 326 -18.69 -8.14 -6.02
CA THR A 326 -17.84 -8.26 -7.19
C THR A 326 -16.66 -9.15 -6.85
N LEU A 327 -16.52 -10.26 -7.58
CA LEU A 327 -15.33 -11.11 -7.51
C LEU A 327 -14.28 -10.57 -8.50
N ASN A 328 -13.14 -10.12 -7.97
CA ASN A 328 -12.06 -9.48 -8.71
C ASN A 328 -12.56 -8.27 -9.51
N GLN A 329 -12.44 -8.29 -10.84
CA GLN A 329 -12.86 -7.22 -11.75
C GLN A 329 -14.06 -7.65 -12.62
N ASN A 330 -14.80 -8.68 -12.20
CA ASN A 330 -15.95 -9.18 -12.94
C ASN A 330 -17.15 -8.24 -12.82
N THR A 331 -18.20 -8.51 -13.59
CA THR A 331 -19.47 -7.78 -13.45
C THR A 331 -20.07 -8.01 -12.05
N PRO A 332 -20.51 -6.96 -11.34
CA PRO A 332 -21.16 -7.09 -10.04
C PRO A 332 -22.41 -7.98 -10.11
N VAL A 333 -22.60 -8.81 -9.09
CA VAL A 333 -23.83 -9.56 -8.86
C VAL A 333 -24.67 -8.80 -7.84
N THR A 334 -25.86 -8.34 -8.25
CA THR A 334 -26.71 -7.49 -7.41
C THR A 334 -27.96 -8.22 -6.91
N GLN A 335 -28.47 -7.77 -5.77
CA GLN A 335 -29.71 -8.25 -5.16
C GLN A 335 -30.45 -7.10 -4.48
N ALA A 336 -31.70 -6.87 -4.90
CA ALA A 336 -32.60 -5.94 -4.21
C ALA A 336 -33.16 -6.56 -2.91
N VAL A 337 -33.19 -5.75 -1.85
CA VAL A 337 -33.70 -6.10 -0.53
C VAL A 337 -34.94 -5.26 -0.23
N TYR A 338 -36.05 -5.94 0.09
CA TYR A 338 -37.37 -5.32 0.36
C TYR A 338 -37.81 -5.45 1.82
N THR A 339 -36.90 -5.85 2.70
CA THR A 339 -37.20 -6.06 4.12
C THR A 339 -36.83 -4.80 4.89
N ALA A 340 -37.81 -4.23 5.60
CA ALA A 340 -37.61 -3.04 6.43
C ALA A 340 -36.55 -3.26 7.51
N LEU A 341 -35.51 -2.42 7.48
CA LEU A 341 -34.45 -2.34 8.46
C LEU A 341 -34.71 -1.14 9.38
N ALA A 342 -35.02 -1.43 10.65
CA ALA A 342 -35.28 -0.39 11.65
C ALA A 342 -34.01 0.43 11.95
N PRO A 343 -34.15 1.66 12.51
CA PRO A 343 -33.00 2.45 12.97
C PRO A 343 -32.07 1.65 13.88
N GLY A 344 -30.78 1.66 13.58
CA GLY A 344 -29.72 0.95 14.31
C GLY A 344 -29.71 -0.57 14.15
N ALA A 345 -30.62 -1.15 13.36
CA ALA A 345 -30.64 -2.58 13.08
C ALA A 345 -29.70 -2.95 11.94
N ASN A 346 -29.28 -4.21 11.90
CA ASN A 346 -28.54 -4.78 10.78
C ASN A 346 -29.22 -6.04 10.23
N THR A 347 -28.88 -6.38 9.00
CA THR A 347 -29.29 -7.62 8.33
C THR A 347 -28.11 -8.18 7.54
N THR A 348 -28.04 -9.51 7.42
CA THR A 348 -27.02 -10.17 6.60
C THR A 348 -27.68 -10.78 5.38
N ILE A 349 -27.14 -10.46 4.21
CA ILE A 349 -27.57 -10.99 2.92
C ILE A 349 -26.52 -11.96 2.42
N THR A 350 -26.94 -13.19 2.17
CA THR A 350 -26.10 -14.27 1.64
C THR A 350 -26.42 -14.45 0.16
N PHE A 351 -25.40 -14.35 -0.68
CA PHE A 351 -25.51 -14.59 -2.12
C PHE A 351 -25.41 -16.10 -2.43
N PRO A 352 -25.85 -16.56 -3.62
CA PRO A 352 -25.56 -17.91 -4.08
C PRO A 352 -24.06 -18.22 -4.07
N ALA A 353 -23.71 -19.48 -3.78
CA ALA A 353 -22.33 -19.93 -3.83
C ALA A 353 -21.72 -19.73 -5.22
N THR A 354 -20.44 -19.38 -5.27
CA THR A 354 -19.71 -19.08 -6.51
C THR A 354 -18.33 -19.71 -6.50
N THR A 355 -17.86 -20.13 -7.68
CA THR A 355 -16.52 -20.68 -7.86
C THR A 355 -15.51 -19.56 -8.05
N VAL A 356 -14.42 -19.60 -7.29
CA VAL A 356 -13.27 -18.71 -7.35
C VAL A 356 -12.20 -19.32 -8.26
N PRO A 357 -11.59 -18.54 -9.18
CA PRO A 357 -10.49 -19.03 -10.01
C PRO A 357 -9.20 -19.24 -9.20
N SER A 358 -8.27 -20.07 -9.71
CA SER A 358 -6.91 -20.14 -9.15
C SER A 358 -6.22 -18.77 -9.20
N GLY A 359 -5.42 -18.46 -8.19
CA GLY A 359 -4.68 -17.21 -8.05
C GLY A 359 -5.05 -16.42 -6.79
N GLU A 360 -4.55 -15.20 -6.74
CA GLU A 360 -4.96 -14.19 -5.77
C GLU A 360 -6.32 -13.60 -6.20
N ASN A 361 -7.24 -13.51 -5.25
CA ASN A 361 -8.62 -13.09 -5.43
C ASN A 361 -9.02 -12.09 -4.36
N THR A 362 -10.03 -11.28 -4.67
CA THR A 362 -10.67 -10.37 -3.71
C THR A 362 -12.16 -10.29 -4.02
N ILE A 363 -12.99 -10.17 -2.99
CA ILE A 363 -14.39 -9.82 -3.15
C ILE A 363 -14.66 -8.49 -2.50
N THR A 364 -15.20 -7.56 -3.27
CA THR A 364 -15.72 -6.28 -2.78
C THR A 364 -17.23 -6.31 -2.74
N TYR A 365 -17.82 -5.71 -1.71
CA TYR A 365 -19.25 -5.63 -1.49
C TYR A 365 -19.71 -4.17 -1.49
N SER A 366 -20.93 -3.91 -1.93
CA SER A 366 -21.58 -2.61 -1.77
C SER A 366 -23.02 -2.72 -1.24
N SER A 367 -23.49 -1.69 -0.55
CA SER A 367 -24.90 -1.44 -0.27
C SER A 367 -25.30 -0.05 -0.76
N ASP A 368 -26.39 0.03 -1.51
CA ASP A 368 -26.83 1.29 -2.13
C ASP A 368 -28.33 1.48 -1.97
N ALA A 369 -28.79 2.73 -1.78
CA ALA A 369 -30.21 3.03 -1.90
C ALA A 369 -30.70 2.63 -3.30
N LEU A 370 -31.81 1.88 -3.39
CA LEU A 370 -32.28 1.37 -4.67
C LEU A 370 -32.73 2.54 -5.55
N SER A 371 -32.23 2.59 -6.79
CA SER A 371 -32.57 3.65 -7.74
C SER A 371 -34.08 3.76 -7.96
N GLY A 372 -34.61 4.98 -7.88
CA GLY A 372 -36.03 5.28 -8.05
C GLY A 372 -36.87 5.17 -6.77
N THR A 373 -36.24 4.95 -5.62
CA THR A 373 -36.88 5.06 -4.30
C THR A 373 -36.86 6.49 -3.76
N SER A 374 -37.56 6.70 -2.64
CA SER A 374 -37.53 7.95 -1.86
C SER A 374 -36.31 8.08 -0.96
N PHE A 375 -35.30 7.22 -1.09
CA PHE A 375 -34.11 7.23 -0.25
C PHE A 375 -32.90 7.71 -1.04
N ILE A 376 -32.08 8.53 -0.40
CA ILE A 376 -30.75 8.88 -0.87
C ILE A 376 -29.80 8.59 0.28
N ASP A 377 -28.82 7.73 0.02
CA ASP A 377 -27.73 7.54 0.97
C ASP A 377 -26.79 8.75 0.92
N ASN A 378 -26.67 9.46 2.03
CA ASN A 378 -25.87 10.67 2.14
C ASN A 378 -24.49 10.44 2.78
N VAL A 379 -24.12 9.19 3.04
CA VAL A 379 -22.81 8.80 3.58
C VAL A 379 -22.26 7.61 2.78
N PRO A 380 -22.16 7.68 1.44
CA PRO A 380 -21.89 6.50 0.60
C PRO A 380 -20.51 5.85 0.80
N ASN A 381 -19.59 6.49 1.53
CA ASN A 381 -18.22 6.00 1.76
C ASN A 381 -18.14 4.84 2.77
N ASN A 382 -19.15 4.64 3.62
CA ASN A 382 -19.22 3.51 4.56
C ASN A 382 -20.02 2.32 4.00
N ASN A 383 -20.45 2.39 2.73
CA ASN A 383 -21.24 1.39 2.04
C ASN A 383 -20.40 0.30 1.37
N LEU A 384 -19.08 0.27 1.59
CA LEU A 384 -18.17 -0.69 0.99
C LEU A 384 -17.58 -1.64 2.04
N ALA A 385 -17.48 -2.92 1.69
CA ALA A 385 -16.74 -3.91 2.46
C ALA A 385 -15.88 -4.78 1.53
N SER A 386 -14.90 -5.49 2.08
CA SER A 386 -14.07 -6.43 1.31
C SER A 386 -13.66 -7.63 2.13
N SER A 387 -13.49 -8.76 1.44
CA SER A 387 -12.89 -9.96 2.01
C SER A 387 -11.40 -9.78 2.34
N GLY A 388 -10.76 -8.74 1.79
CA GLY A 388 -9.31 -8.71 1.63
C GLY A 388 -8.83 -9.66 0.52
N ALA A 389 -7.54 -9.63 0.24
CA ALA A 389 -6.92 -10.56 -0.70
C ALA A 389 -6.84 -11.96 -0.09
N PHE A 390 -7.16 -12.98 -0.89
CA PHE A 390 -7.02 -14.38 -0.53
C PHE A 390 -6.63 -15.21 -1.73
N ASN A 391 -6.06 -16.38 -1.47
CA ASN A 391 -5.50 -17.23 -2.50
C ASN A 391 -6.30 -18.52 -2.63
N THR A 392 -6.51 -18.96 -3.87
CA THR A 392 -7.08 -20.26 -4.20
C THR A 392 -6.24 -20.94 -5.27
N ILE A 393 -6.21 -22.26 -5.27
CA ILE A 393 -5.54 -23.07 -6.29
C ILE A 393 -6.53 -24.08 -6.87
N SER A 394 -6.15 -24.71 -7.98
CA SER A 394 -6.97 -25.74 -8.62
C SER A 394 -7.23 -26.91 -7.65
N PRO A 395 -8.51 -27.34 -7.45
CA PRO A 395 -8.84 -28.53 -6.69
C PRO A 395 -8.52 -29.82 -7.46
N THR A 396 -7.86 -29.74 -8.60
CA THR A 396 -7.39 -30.89 -9.40
C THR A 396 -5.89 -30.80 -9.61
N ALA A 397 -5.18 -31.92 -9.42
CA ALA A 397 -3.76 -32.00 -9.73
C ALA A 397 -3.50 -31.69 -11.21
N PHE A 398 -2.51 -30.85 -11.48
CA PHE A 398 -2.19 -30.42 -12.85
C PHE A 398 -1.29 -31.44 -13.57
N ALA A 399 -0.51 -32.23 -12.82
CA ALA A 399 0.39 -33.24 -13.37
C ALA A 399 0.78 -34.31 -12.33
N THR A 400 1.50 -35.33 -12.78
CA THR A 400 2.16 -36.35 -11.92
C THR A 400 3.67 -36.10 -11.76
N SER A 401 4.22 -35.19 -12.57
CA SER A 401 5.61 -34.73 -12.55
C SER A 401 5.64 -33.31 -13.11
N HIS A 402 6.69 -32.54 -12.81
CA HIS A 402 6.79 -31.16 -13.27
C HIS A 402 8.24 -30.75 -13.51
N ILE A 403 8.45 -29.93 -14.55
CA ILE A 403 9.72 -29.27 -14.82
C ILE A 403 9.41 -27.78 -14.98
N GLU A 404 10.16 -26.95 -14.28
CA GLU A 404 10.04 -25.49 -14.33
C GLU A 404 11.43 -24.85 -14.40
N GLY A 405 11.69 -24.15 -15.50
CA GLY A 405 12.92 -23.36 -15.74
C GLY A 405 12.65 -21.87 -15.90
N PHE A 406 11.42 -21.44 -15.62
CA PHE A 406 10.91 -20.07 -15.71
C PHE A 406 11.00 -19.42 -17.10
N GLU A 407 11.22 -20.21 -18.14
CA GLU A 407 11.43 -19.72 -19.50
C GLU A 407 10.15 -19.21 -20.15
N GLY A 408 10.27 -18.11 -20.90
CA GLY A 408 9.17 -17.51 -21.65
C GLY A 408 8.26 -16.57 -20.83
N TYR A 409 8.50 -16.43 -19.53
CA TYR A 409 7.87 -15.40 -18.71
C TYR A 409 8.59 -14.05 -18.85
N ALA A 410 7.83 -12.97 -18.74
CA ALA A 410 8.38 -11.61 -18.75
C ALA A 410 8.99 -11.26 -17.38
N ASN A 411 9.93 -10.33 -17.38
CA ASN A 411 10.44 -9.77 -16.12
C ASN A 411 9.30 -9.29 -15.20
N GLN A 412 9.43 -9.58 -13.92
CA GLN A 412 8.44 -9.26 -12.87
C GLN A 412 7.15 -10.09 -12.92
N THR A 413 7.11 -11.19 -13.67
CA THR A 413 6.02 -12.17 -13.52
C THR A 413 6.07 -12.78 -12.10
N PRO A 414 4.98 -12.71 -11.31
CA PRO A 414 4.99 -13.15 -9.91
C PRO A 414 5.24 -14.65 -9.71
N ALA A 415 4.69 -15.49 -10.58
CA ALA A 415 4.80 -16.95 -10.54
C ALA A 415 4.45 -17.55 -11.92
N PRO A 416 4.91 -18.78 -12.23
CA PRO A 416 4.46 -19.50 -13.42
C PRO A 416 2.98 -19.93 -13.33
N ASN A 417 2.38 -20.34 -14.44
CA ASN A 417 0.93 -20.61 -14.54
C ASN A 417 0.39 -21.67 -13.56
N ASN A 418 1.21 -22.66 -13.18
CA ASN A 418 0.82 -23.72 -12.23
C ASN A 418 1.39 -23.45 -10.83
N ALA A 419 1.55 -22.18 -10.48
CA ALA A 419 2.06 -21.77 -9.19
C ALA A 419 1.47 -20.43 -8.76
N LEU A 420 1.66 -20.14 -7.49
CA LEU A 420 1.23 -18.92 -6.83
C LEU A 420 2.42 -18.33 -6.07
N LEU A 421 2.53 -17.01 -6.09
CA LEU A 421 3.41 -16.30 -5.19
C LEU A 421 2.63 -15.88 -3.94
N ILE A 422 2.97 -16.44 -2.79
CA ILE A 422 2.48 -15.97 -1.49
C ILE A 422 3.49 -14.96 -0.94
N ASN A 423 3.11 -13.68 -0.94
CA ASN A 423 4.01 -12.57 -0.61
C ASN A 423 3.30 -11.55 0.28
N PRO A 424 3.07 -11.87 1.56
CA PRO A 424 2.15 -11.12 2.41
C PRO A 424 2.62 -9.69 2.72
N GLN A 425 3.91 -9.41 2.60
CA GLN A 425 4.48 -8.07 2.79
C GLN A 425 4.67 -7.29 1.47
N GLY A 426 4.28 -7.85 0.32
CA GLY A 426 4.37 -7.17 -0.98
C GLY A 426 5.80 -6.88 -1.44
N HIS A 427 6.76 -7.74 -1.10
CA HIS A 427 8.16 -7.57 -1.49
C HIS A 427 8.42 -7.84 -2.96
N ARG A 428 9.61 -7.46 -3.44
CA ARG A 428 10.03 -7.72 -4.81
C ARG A 428 10.54 -9.15 -4.98
N VAL A 429 9.61 -10.06 -5.22
CA VAL A 429 9.85 -11.48 -5.46
C VAL A 429 9.14 -11.87 -6.75
N PHE A 430 9.88 -12.36 -7.74
CA PHE A 430 9.35 -12.60 -9.08
C PHE A 430 10.35 -13.35 -9.98
N ILE A 431 9.84 -13.82 -11.11
CA ILE A 431 10.63 -14.28 -12.24
C ILE A 431 11.36 -13.10 -12.89
N ILE A 432 12.66 -13.25 -13.08
CA ILE A 432 13.48 -12.32 -13.86
C ILE A 432 13.77 -12.89 -15.24
N ASP A 433 13.97 -12.01 -16.22
CA ASP A 433 14.36 -12.38 -17.58
C ASP A 433 15.71 -11.74 -18.00
N ALA A 434 16.12 -11.98 -19.25
CA ALA A 434 17.36 -11.46 -19.83
C ALA A 434 17.43 -9.92 -19.96
N THR A 435 16.32 -9.19 -19.81
CA THR A 435 16.32 -7.72 -19.82
C THR A 435 16.80 -7.13 -18.49
N TRP A 436 16.89 -7.96 -17.44
CA TRP A 436 17.37 -7.53 -16.14
C TRP A 436 18.90 -7.33 -16.13
N PRO A 437 19.44 -6.28 -15.46
CA PRO A 437 20.88 -6.02 -15.47
C PRO A 437 21.69 -7.11 -14.73
N GLY A 438 22.51 -7.89 -15.45
CA GLY A 438 23.43 -8.89 -14.89
C GLY A 438 23.89 -9.93 -15.94
N PRO A 439 24.97 -10.69 -15.71
CA PRO A 439 25.31 -11.84 -16.55
C PRO A 439 24.33 -13.01 -16.31
N ASN A 440 23.88 -13.67 -17.40
CA ASN A 440 23.08 -14.91 -17.47
C ASN A 440 22.21 -15.24 -16.25
N SER A 441 20.95 -14.80 -16.28
CA SER A 441 20.00 -14.87 -15.16
C SER A 441 19.30 -16.22 -14.96
N GLY A 442 19.90 -17.33 -15.40
CA GLY A 442 19.37 -18.69 -15.27
C GLY A 442 20.44 -19.72 -14.83
N GLY A 443 19.98 -20.87 -14.37
CA GLY A 443 20.73 -21.99 -13.80
C GLY A 443 21.97 -22.38 -14.61
N TYR A 444 23.13 -22.33 -13.97
CA TYR A 444 24.45 -22.59 -14.56
C TYR A 444 24.75 -21.78 -15.84
N GLY A 445 24.00 -20.70 -16.09
CA GLY A 445 24.06 -19.93 -17.32
C GLY A 445 23.53 -20.64 -18.56
N ASN A 446 22.71 -21.68 -18.40
CA ASN A 446 22.06 -22.42 -19.49
C ASN A 446 20.73 -21.78 -19.93
N SER A 447 20.06 -21.09 -19.00
CA SER A 447 18.78 -20.40 -19.13
C SER A 447 18.94 -18.88 -19.06
N GLN A 448 17.88 -18.16 -19.44
CA GLN A 448 17.81 -16.70 -19.34
C GLN A 448 16.98 -16.22 -18.17
N ASN A 449 16.08 -17.08 -17.67
CA ASN A 449 15.15 -16.73 -16.61
C ASN A 449 15.49 -17.49 -15.32
N SER A 450 15.06 -16.93 -14.18
CA SER A 450 15.07 -17.64 -12.89
C SER A 450 14.10 -16.95 -11.94
N PHE A 451 13.78 -17.63 -10.83
CA PHE A 451 12.96 -17.05 -9.78
C PHE A 451 13.84 -16.41 -8.70
N ARG A 452 13.49 -15.20 -8.26
CA ARG A 452 14.34 -14.41 -7.36
C ARG A 452 13.59 -13.83 -6.17
N TRP A 453 14.17 -14.00 -4.99
CA TRP A 453 13.89 -13.18 -3.81
C TRP A 453 14.88 -12.02 -3.71
N GLN A 454 14.36 -10.79 -3.67
CA GLN A 454 15.19 -9.60 -3.49
C GLN A 454 15.41 -9.29 -1.99
N PHE A 455 16.09 -10.19 -1.27
CA PHE A 455 16.30 -10.06 0.18
C PHE A 455 16.97 -8.75 0.60
N CYS A 456 17.75 -8.09 -0.27
CA CYS A 456 18.34 -6.79 0.03
C CYS A 456 17.32 -5.66 0.24
N GLN A 457 16.05 -5.89 -0.12
CA GLN A 457 14.93 -4.96 0.11
C GLN A 457 13.91 -5.51 1.13
N MET A 458 14.25 -6.60 1.80
CA MET A 458 13.43 -7.24 2.83
C MET A 458 14.11 -7.08 4.19
N SER A 459 13.31 -6.93 5.22
CA SER A 459 13.72 -6.92 6.62
C SER A 459 13.95 -8.35 7.12
N ALA A 460 14.81 -8.50 8.12
CA ALA A 460 15.07 -9.81 8.72
C ALA A 460 13.77 -10.41 9.30
N GLY A 461 13.49 -11.67 8.97
CA GLY A 461 12.28 -12.41 9.35
C GLY A 461 11.15 -12.37 8.32
N GLU A 462 11.18 -11.42 7.38
CA GLU A 462 10.20 -11.37 6.29
C GLU A 462 10.44 -12.50 5.29
N ASN A 463 9.37 -12.95 4.62
CA ASN A 463 9.42 -14.13 3.77
C ASN A 463 8.42 -14.08 2.61
N ALA A 464 8.67 -14.86 1.58
CA ALA A 464 7.72 -15.10 0.49
C ALA A 464 7.89 -16.52 -0.04
N GLU A 465 6.83 -17.08 -0.62
CA GLU A 465 6.75 -18.47 -1.02
C GLU A 465 6.35 -18.59 -2.50
N LEU A 466 7.14 -19.34 -3.27
CA LEU A 466 6.72 -19.85 -4.57
C LEU A 466 6.05 -21.21 -4.34
N LEU A 467 4.74 -21.24 -4.47
CA LEU A 467 3.90 -22.40 -4.22
C LEU A 467 3.45 -23.02 -5.54
N PHE A 468 3.81 -24.26 -5.83
CA PHE A 468 3.26 -24.99 -6.97
C PHE A 468 1.86 -25.53 -6.66
N GLU A 469 1.00 -25.58 -7.68
CA GLU A 469 -0.28 -26.29 -7.64
C GLU A 469 -0.08 -27.80 -7.41
N LYS A 470 -1.18 -28.54 -7.26
CA LYS A 470 -1.14 -29.95 -6.87
C LYS A 470 -0.51 -30.88 -7.92
N LEU A 471 0.27 -31.82 -7.42
CA LEU A 471 0.78 -32.99 -8.13
C LEU A 471 0.14 -34.28 -7.60
N ASP A 472 -0.07 -35.24 -8.49
CA ASP A 472 -0.63 -36.56 -8.17
C ASP A 472 0.48 -37.62 -8.12
N PHE A 473 0.86 -38.04 -6.90
CA PHE A 473 1.81 -39.13 -6.65
C PHE A 473 1.12 -40.47 -6.34
N SER A 474 -0.20 -40.60 -6.55
CA SER A 474 -0.97 -41.80 -6.18
C SER A 474 -0.47 -43.09 -6.85
N ASN A 475 0.19 -42.97 -8.00
CA ASN A 475 0.69 -44.08 -8.79
C ASN A 475 2.21 -44.04 -9.03
N SER A 476 2.95 -43.20 -8.30
CA SER A 476 4.41 -43.06 -8.43
C SER A 476 5.12 -43.48 -7.13
N THR A 477 6.39 -43.89 -7.27
CA THR A 477 7.24 -44.26 -6.12
C THR A 477 8.65 -43.71 -6.28
N GLY A 478 9.30 -43.37 -5.17
CA GLY A 478 10.61 -42.75 -5.16
C GLY A 478 10.60 -41.34 -5.74
N ASN A 479 9.52 -40.58 -5.53
CA ASN A 479 9.47 -39.19 -6.00
C ASN A 479 10.59 -38.36 -5.35
N GLN A 480 11.19 -37.46 -6.11
CA GLN A 480 12.18 -36.50 -5.63
C GLN A 480 11.96 -35.15 -6.30
N ILE A 481 12.57 -34.12 -5.73
CA ILE A 481 12.71 -32.82 -6.38
C ILE A 481 14.20 -32.45 -6.49
N THR A 482 14.60 -32.03 -7.69
CA THR A 482 15.91 -31.47 -7.98
C THR A 482 15.74 -30.01 -8.37
N TYR A 483 16.62 -29.13 -7.90
CA TYR A 483 16.59 -27.72 -8.29
C TYR A 483 17.98 -27.09 -8.21
N SER A 484 18.20 -26.10 -9.06
CA SER A 484 19.38 -25.22 -9.01
C SER A 484 19.10 -24.02 -8.11
N TYR A 485 20.08 -23.58 -7.32
CA TYR A 485 19.98 -22.37 -6.51
C TYR A 485 21.31 -21.60 -6.50
N ALA A 486 21.22 -20.29 -6.24
CA ALA A 486 22.40 -19.44 -6.09
C ALA A 486 22.18 -18.34 -5.04
N HIS A 487 23.18 -18.15 -4.18
CA HIS A 487 23.14 -17.13 -3.13
C HIS A 487 24.55 -16.73 -2.68
N ALA A 488 24.74 -15.45 -2.38
CA ALA A 488 25.96 -14.91 -1.79
C ALA A 488 25.66 -14.20 -0.47
N GLN A 489 26.46 -14.49 0.56
CA GLN A 489 26.30 -13.82 1.84
C GLN A 489 26.69 -12.35 1.77
N ALA A 490 26.00 -11.48 2.51
CA ALA A 490 26.48 -10.12 2.75
C ALA A 490 27.61 -10.11 3.81
N THR A 491 28.64 -9.29 3.59
CA THR A 491 29.73 -9.12 4.59
C THR A 491 29.23 -8.58 5.93
N GLY A 492 29.28 -9.39 7.00
CA GLY A 492 28.95 -8.99 8.38
C GLY A 492 28.02 -9.97 9.11
N PHE A 493 26.84 -10.24 8.53
CA PHE A 493 25.86 -11.21 9.03
C PHE A 493 24.86 -11.55 7.93
N ASP A 494 24.59 -12.84 7.71
CA ASP A 494 23.58 -13.33 6.78
C ASP A 494 23.04 -14.66 7.32
N ASN A 495 21.74 -14.68 7.65
CA ASN A 495 21.01 -15.88 8.04
C ASN A 495 19.79 -16.11 7.14
N ASN A 496 19.89 -15.75 5.85
CA ASN A 496 18.89 -16.07 4.85
C ASN A 496 18.63 -17.56 4.80
N GLN A 497 17.41 -17.94 4.45
CA GLN A 497 16.99 -19.34 4.41
C GLN A 497 16.21 -19.61 3.12
N LEU A 498 16.45 -20.79 2.55
CA LEU A 498 15.59 -21.42 1.56
C LEU A 498 15.03 -22.70 2.19
N GLN A 499 13.72 -22.74 2.36
CA GLN A 499 13.00 -23.89 2.86
C GLN A 499 12.22 -24.53 1.71
N LEU A 500 12.19 -25.86 1.70
CA LEU A 500 11.28 -26.63 0.87
C LEU A 500 10.20 -27.23 1.78
N LEU A 501 8.95 -26.95 1.44
CA LEU A 501 7.78 -27.35 2.21
C LEU A 501 6.88 -28.24 1.35
N VAL A 502 6.25 -29.24 1.97
CA VAL A 502 5.27 -30.12 1.33
C VAL A 502 3.97 -30.12 2.10
N SER A 503 2.84 -30.09 1.39
CA SER A 503 1.51 -30.26 1.95
C SER A 503 0.77 -31.36 1.20
N THR A 504 -0.02 -32.16 1.92
CA THR A 504 -0.93 -33.16 1.35
C THR A 504 -2.40 -32.88 1.71
N ASP A 505 -2.69 -31.68 2.23
CA ASP A 505 -4.00 -31.27 2.73
C ASP A 505 -4.38 -29.86 2.25
N CYS A 506 -4.01 -29.57 1.00
CA CYS A 506 -4.34 -28.31 0.32
C CYS A 506 -3.80 -27.06 1.03
N GLY A 507 -2.62 -27.17 1.64
CA GLY A 507 -1.93 -26.08 2.31
C GLY A 507 -2.41 -25.80 3.74
N SER A 508 -3.26 -26.68 4.31
CA SER A 508 -3.72 -26.54 5.70
C SER A 508 -2.59 -26.81 6.69
N THR A 509 -1.71 -27.77 6.39
CA THR A 509 -0.47 -28.06 7.10
C THR A 509 0.70 -28.22 6.13
N TRP A 510 1.90 -27.92 6.62
CA TRP A 510 3.13 -27.91 5.84
C TRP A 510 4.25 -28.62 6.59
N ASP A 511 4.84 -29.63 5.95
CA ASP A 511 6.03 -30.33 6.40
C ASP A 511 7.27 -29.63 5.86
N LEU A 512 8.24 -29.32 6.74
CA LEU A 512 9.57 -28.88 6.33
C LEU A 512 10.43 -30.07 5.94
N VAL A 513 10.66 -30.25 4.64
CA VAL A 513 11.40 -31.41 4.09
C VAL A 513 12.87 -31.11 3.82
N SER A 514 13.22 -29.86 3.53
CA SER A 514 14.62 -29.41 3.39
C SER A 514 14.78 -27.95 3.80
N GLN A 515 15.96 -27.61 4.31
CA GLN A 515 16.32 -26.23 4.61
C GLN A 515 17.82 -25.99 4.39
N LEU A 516 18.11 -24.97 3.59
CA LEU A 516 19.43 -24.37 3.47
C LEU A 516 19.41 -23.01 4.16
N ALA A 517 20.34 -22.76 5.08
CA ALA A 517 20.37 -21.52 5.86
C ALA A 517 21.79 -21.00 6.07
N GLY A 518 21.93 -19.67 6.06
CA GLY A 518 23.18 -18.96 6.31
C GLY A 518 24.33 -19.50 5.45
N PRO A 519 25.47 -19.92 6.04
CA PRO A 519 26.61 -20.44 5.28
C PRO A 519 26.31 -21.69 4.43
N ASN A 520 25.29 -22.48 4.77
CA ASN A 520 24.91 -23.66 3.99
C ASN A 520 24.07 -23.31 2.75
N LEU A 521 23.45 -22.12 2.73
CA LEU A 521 22.75 -21.60 1.56
C LEU A 521 23.72 -20.93 0.56
N ALA A 522 24.88 -20.48 1.04
CA ALA A 522 25.86 -19.75 0.23
C ALA A 522 26.52 -20.66 -0.82
N THR A 523 26.43 -20.25 -2.08
CA THR A 523 27.03 -20.98 -3.22
C THR A 523 28.30 -20.32 -3.75
N THR A 524 28.56 -19.09 -3.31
CA THR A 524 29.75 -18.31 -3.70
C THR A 524 30.31 -17.51 -2.52
N ASN A 525 31.43 -16.82 -2.74
CA ASN A 525 32.08 -16.01 -1.70
C ASN A 525 31.18 -14.82 -1.27
N PRO A 526 31.29 -14.35 -0.03
CA PRO A 526 30.55 -13.18 0.43
C PRO A 526 30.80 -11.94 -0.43
N VAL A 527 29.74 -11.16 -0.64
CA VAL A 527 29.77 -9.90 -1.39
C VAL A 527 29.60 -8.69 -0.47
N SER A 528 30.07 -7.53 -0.93
CA SER A 528 29.92 -6.25 -0.19
C SER A 528 28.45 -5.94 0.09
N THR A 529 28.17 -5.37 1.27
CA THR A 529 26.82 -4.92 1.67
C THR A 529 26.24 -3.82 0.78
N SER A 530 27.08 -3.15 -0.02
CA SER A 530 26.67 -2.06 -0.92
C SER A 530 26.26 -2.51 -2.32
N GLY A 531 26.33 -3.81 -2.65
CA GLY A 531 26.08 -4.33 -4.00
C GLY A 531 25.07 -5.48 -4.02
N ASN A 532 24.21 -5.49 -5.04
CA ASN A 532 23.33 -6.63 -5.31
C ASN A 532 24.15 -7.80 -5.87
N PHE A 533 23.89 -9.00 -5.38
CA PHE A 533 24.39 -10.24 -5.94
C PHE A 533 23.60 -10.61 -7.18
N TYR A 534 24.32 -10.97 -8.24
CA TYR A 534 23.81 -11.53 -9.48
C TYR A 534 24.67 -12.77 -9.79
N PRO A 535 24.08 -13.97 -9.96
CA PRO A 535 24.84 -15.19 -10.11
C PRO A 535 25.49 -15.29 -11.50
N ASN A 536 26.72 -15.79 -11.56
CA ASN A 536 27.35 -16.25 -12.78
C ASN A 536 27.10 -17.75 -12.97
N ALA A 537 27.43 -18.29 -14.15
CA ALA A 537 27.33 -19.73 -14.42
C ALA A 537 28.02 -20.63 -13.36
N SER A 538 29.11 -20.17 -12.73
CA SER A 538 29.85 -20.92 -11.71
C SER A 538 29.32 -20.77 -10.28
N ASP A 539 28.35 -19.88 -10.04
CA ASP A 539 27.83 -19.58 -8.71
C ASP A 539 26.59 -20.41 -8.36
N TRP A 540 26.12 -21.27 -9.27
CA TRP A 540 24.97 -22.13 -9.04
C TRP A 540 25.39 -23.46 -8.39
N ALA A 541 24.54 -23.95 -7.50
CA ALA A 541 24.60 -25.30 -6.94
C ALA A 541 23.28 -26.02 -7.19
N THR A 542 23.29 -27.34 -7.12
CA THR A 542 22.08 -28.18 -7.23
C THR A 542 21.83 -28.87 -5.91
N ASP A 543 20.58 -28.87 -5.47
CA ASP A 543 20.10 -29.66 -4.34
C ASP A 543 19.11 -30.73 -4.84
N ILE A 544 19.04 -31.84 -4.11
CA ILE A 544 18.14 -32.96 -4.39
C ILE A 544 17.47 -33.35 -3.08
N VAL A 545 16.14 -33.28 -3.04
CA VAL A 545 15.35 -33.63 -1.86
C VAL A 545 14.48 -34.84 -2.17
N ASP A 546 14.58 -35.84 -1.30
CA ASP A 546 13.72 -37.04 -1.36
C ASP A 546 12.30 -36.68 -0.93
N LEU A 547 11.33 -37.04 -1.77
CA LEU A 547 9.90 -36.86 -1.52
C LEU A 547 9.17 -38.20 -1.41
N SER A 548 9.89 -39.32 -1.28
CA SER A 548 9.30 -40.67 -1.23
C SER A 548 8.34 -40.88 -0.04
N ALA A 549 8.45 -40.06 1.01
CA ALA A 549 7.49 -40.03 2.11
C ALA A 549 6.06 -39.66 1.66
N TYR A 550 5.91 -39.00 0.51
CA TYR A 550 4.64 -38.53 -0.04
C TYR A 550 4.13 -39.40 -1.21
N ASP A 551 4.85 -40.47 -1.57
CA ASP A 551 4.40 -41.45 -2.55
C ASP A 551 3.00 -41.99 -2.18
N GLY A 552 2.15 -42.19 -3.19
CA GLY A 552 0.77 -42.67 -3.00
C GLY A 552 -0.26 -41.57 -2.66
N ASN A 553 0.15 -40.32 -2.44
CA ASN A 553 -0.78 -39.21 -2.22
C ASN A 553 -1.17 -38.53 -3.54
N SER A 554 -2.45 -38.19 -3.73
CA SER A 554 -2.93 -37.52 -4.96
C SER A 554 -2.97 -35.99 -4.89
N GLU A 555 -2.59 -35.42 -3.75
CA GLU A 555 -2.84 -34.02 -3.39
C GLU A 555 -1.55 -33.32 -2.93
N VAL A 556 -0.40 -33.63 -3.54
CA VAL A 556 0.90 -33.15 -3.09
C VAL A 556 1.14 -31.73 -3.60
N MET A 557 1.38 -30.79 -2.70
CA MET A 557 1.79 -29.42 -3.01
C MET A 557 3.21 -29.18 -2.50
N ILE A 558 3.98 -28.40 -3.26
CA ILE A 558 5.38 -28.11 -2.94
C ILE A 558 5.60 -26.60 -2.97
N ALA A 559 6.22 -26.06 -1.92
CA ALA A 559 6.55 -24.64 -1.84
C ALA A 559 8.02 -24.41 -1.56
N PHE A 560 8.62 -23.47 -2.29
CA PHE A 560 9.92 -22.88 -1.97
C PHE A 560 9.70 -21.60 -1.16
N LYS A 561 10.14 -21.59 0.10
CA LYS A 561 10.00 -20.44 1.00
C LYS A 561 11.35 -19.78 1.25
N GLY A 562 11.47 -18.53 0.79
CA GLY A 562 12.62 -17.68 1.06
C GLY A 562 12.39 -16.83 2.31
N ILE A 563 13.28 -16.90 3.30
CA ILE A 563 13.22 -16.10 4.53
C ILE A 563 14.45 -15.18 4.60
N CYS A 564 14.23 -13.88 4.71
CA CYS A 564 15.30 -12.91 4.82
C CYS A 564 15.95 -12.95 6.21
N GLY A 565 17.28 -12.96 6.26
CA GLY A 565 18.09 -12.90 7.47
C GLY A 565 19.18 -11.82 7.41
N GLY A 566 18.99 -10.77 6.60
CA GLY A 566 19.90 -9.61 6.51
C GLY A 566 20.97 -9.69 5.43
N GLY A 567 20.72 -10.44 4.36
CA GLY A 567 21.73 -10.79 3.34
C GLY A 567 21.50 -10.25 1.93
N ASN A 568 21.96 -11.01 0.94
CA ASN A 568 21.80 -10.68 -0.49
C ASN A 568 20.72 -11.53 -1.18
N ASN A 569 20.45 -11.25 -2.46
CA ASN A 569 19.43 -11.94 -3.26
C ASN A 569 19.60 -13.47 -3.26
N LEU A 570 18.49 -14.17 -3.40
CA LEU A 570 18.42 -15.63 -3.57
C LEU A 570 17.74 -15.94 -4.90
N TYR A 571 18.28 -16.93 -5.61
CA TYR A 571 17.80 -17.39 -6.91
C TYR A 571 17.55 -18.90 -6.88
N ILE A 572 16.51 -19.34 -7.58
CA ILE A 572 16.26 -20.75 -7.91
C ILE A 572 15.93 -20.90 -9.40
N ASP A 573 16.29 -22.04 -9.97
CA ASP A 573 16.00 -22.41 -11.35
C ASP A 573 16.07 -23.94 -11.54
N ASP A 574 15.83 -24.44 -12.76
CA ASP A 574 15.94 -25.85 -13.16
C ASP A 574 15.21 -26.81 -12.20
N ILE A 575 13.99 -26.49 -11.83
CA ILE A 575 13.19 -27.31 -10.91
C ILE A 575 12.66 -28.52 -11.67
N GLU A 576 12.88 -29.71 -11.13
CA GLU A 576 12.42 -30.98 -11.68
C GLU A 576 11.86 -31.85 -10.56
N ILE A 577 10.57 -32.21 -10.67
CA ILE A 577 9.83 -33.03 -9.72
C ILE A 577 9.38 -34.30 -10.46
N ASN A 578 9.95 -35.44 -10.11
CA ASN A 578 9.73 -36.69 -10.81
C ASN A 578 10.14 -37.92 -9.99
N GLU A 579 9.77 -39.09 -10.50
CA GLU A 579 10.22 -40.38 -9.99
C GLU A 579 11.73 -40.53 -10.17
N SER A 580 12.41 -40.97 -9.11
CA SER A 580 13.83 -41.32 -9.18
C SER A 580 14.03 -42.44 -10.18
N SER A 581 14.58 -42.10 -11.34
CA SER A 581 14.91 -43.08 -12.36
C SER A 581 16.19 -43.77 -11.92
N THR A 582 16.05 -44.98 -11.36
CA THR A 582 17.06 -46.02 -11.06
C THR A 582 17.31 -46.33 -9.58
N THR A 583 17.35 -47.63 -9.30
CA THR A 583 17.92 -48.28 -8.11
C THR A 583 19.25 -47.63 -7.72
N THR A 584 19.23 -46.75 -6.73
CA THR A 584 20.46 -46.23 -6.13
C THR A 584 20.52 -46.66 -4.67
N ILE A 585 21.58 -47.41 -4.39
CA ILE A 585 22.07 -47.67 -3.04
C ILE A 585 22.21 -46.32 -2.36
N ASN A 586 21.64 -46.17 -1.15
CA ASN A 586 21.85 -45.04 -0.26
C ASN A 586 23.34 -44.65 -0.20
N GLU A 587 23.77 -43.73 -1.06
CA GLU A 587 24.92 -42.89 -0.77
C GLU A 587 24.41 -41.77 0.11
N SER A 588 24.43 -42.03 1.42
CA SER A 588 24.59 -40.97 2.41
C SER A 588 25.80 -40.14 1.98
N ARG A 589 25.53 -38.99 1.35
CA ARG A 589 26.54 -37.98 1.02
C ARG A 589 26.90 -37.25 2.31
N ASP A 590 27.81 -37.86 3.07
CA ASP A 590 28.67 -37.11 3.97
C ASP A 590 29.69 -36.34 3.12
N ASP A 591 29.41 -35.06 2.87
CA ASP A 591 30.24 -34.19 2.05
C ASP A 591 31.63 -33.99 2.65
N ILE A 592 32.61 -34.69 2.09
CA ILE A 592 34.02 -34.42 2.39
C ILE A 592 34.44 -33.13 1.66
N VAL A 593 34.66 -32.05 2.40
CA VAL A 593 35.14 -30.77 1.89
C VAL A 593 36.64 -30.64 2.15
N ILE A 594 37.40 -30.20 1.14
CA ILE A 594 38.85 -30.03 1.23
C ILE A 594 39.20 -28.60 0.82
N SER A 595 39.80 -27.82 1.73
CA SER A 595 40.11 -26.41 1.48
C SER A 595 41.33 -25.90 2.26
N PRO A 596 42.09 -24.93 1.72
CA PRO A 596 42.00 -24.37 0.38
C PRO A 596 42.56 -25.34 -0.68
N ASN A 597 42.06 -25.26 -1.91
CA ASN A 597 42.63 -25.97 -3.06
C ASN A 597 42.65 -24.99 -4.26
N PRO A 598 43.81 -24.42 -4.64
CA PRO A 598 45.17 -24.83 -4.25
C PRO A 598 45.58 -24.54 -2.79
N ALA A 599 46.37 -25.43 -2.19
CA ALA A 599 46.93 -25.27 -0.85
C ALA A 599 48.39 -24.79 -0.88
N LYS A 600 48.77 -23.97 0.10
CA LYS A 600 50.16 -23.52 0.32
C LYS A 600 50.86 -24.40 1.36
N ASP A 601 50.56 -24.16 2.64
CA ASP A 601 51.23 -24.83 3.76
C ASP A 601 50.33 -25.82 4.51
N ILE A 602 49.02 -25.60 4.49
CA ILE A 602 48.04 -26.40 5.23
C ILE A 602 46.82 -26.66 4.34
N LEU A 603 46.32 -27.89 4.40
CA LEU A 603 45.08 -28.36 3.79
C LEU A 603 44.11 -28.77 4.90
N ASN A 604 42.92 -28.18 4.95
CA ASN A 604 41.87 -28.56 5.90
C ASN A 604 40.89 -29.54 5.25
N ILE A 605 40.40 -30.49 6.04
CA ILE A 605 39.49 -31.54 5.60
C ILE A 605 38.32 -31.56 6.59
N LYS A 606 37.11 -31.41 6.07
CA LYS A 606 35.85 -31.57 6.81
C LYS A 606 35.10 -32.76 6.25
N GLY A 607 34.46 -33.55 7.11
CA GLY A 607 33.71 -34.77 6.75
C GLY A 607 34.18 -35.99 7.55
N ALA A 608 33.46 -37.12 7.44
CA ALA A 608 33.76 -38.32 8.22
C ALA A 608 34.72 -39.28 7.49
N TYR A 609 35.92 -39.46 8.06
CA TYR A 609 36.96 -40.40 7.58
C TYR A 609 37.82 -40.87 8.76
N SER A 610 38.59 -41.94 8.58
CA SER A 610 39.51 -42.48 9.59
C SER A 610 40.98 -42.31 9.21
N THR A 611 41.30 -42.25 7.92
CA THR A 611 42.68 -42.13 7.41
C THR A 611 42.77 -41.22 6.19
N VAL A 612 43.92 -40.55 6.06
CA VAL A 612 44.29 -39.67 4.97
C VAL A 612 45.58 -40.16 4.33
N ASN A 613 45.58 -40.34 3.01
CA ASN A 613 46.77 -40.70 2.23
C ASN A 613 46.89 -39.76 1.02
N ILE A 614 48.04 -39.12 0.83
CA ILE A 614 48.32 -38.25 -0.31
C ILE A 614 49.33 -38.92 -1.22
N PHE A 615 49.02 -38.97 -2.51
CA PHE A 615 49.83 -39.57 -3.56
C PHE A 615 50.28 -38.51 -4.55
N ASN A 616 51.52 -38.60 -5.04
CA ASN A 616 51.99 -37.76 -6.15
C ASN A 616 51.37 -38.20 -7.49
N ALA A 617 51.63 -37.45 -8.56
CA ALA A 617 51.12 -37.75 -9.91
C ALA A 617 51.55 -39.11 -10.48
N PHE A 618 52.58 -39.74 -9.92
CA PHE A 618 53.03 -41.10 -10.29
C PHE A 618 52.40 -42.19 -9.42
N GLY A 619 51.46 -41.85 -8.54
CA GLY A 619 50.78 -42.80 -7.65
C GLY A 619 51.61 -43.23 -6.45
N GLN A 620 52.75 -42.58 -6.17
CA GLN A 620 53.57 -42.88 -4.99
C GLN A 620 52.99 -42.18 -3.77
N LEU A 621 52.85 -42.90 -2.66
CA LEU A 621 52.41 -42.36 -1.37
C LEU A 621 53.47 -41.39 -0.84
N VAL A 622 53.11 -40.12 -0.65
CA VAL A 622 54.03 -39.06 -0.19
C VAL A 622 53.69 -38.55 1.21
N LEU A 623 52.46 -38.74 1.68
CA LEU A 623 52.04 -38.37 3.03
C LEU A 623 50.92 -39.30 3.50
N SER A 624 50.98 -39.75 4.76
CA SER A 624 49.93 -40.55 5.39
C SER A 624 49.68 -40.05 6.80
N SER A 625 48.40 -39.98 7.20
CA SER A 625 47.99 -39.62 8.55
C SER A 625 46.72 -40.37 8.94
N LYS A 626 46.54 -40.59 10.25
CA LYS A 626 45.23 -40.89 10.82
C LYS A 626 44.33 -39.64 10.77
N TYR A 627 43.07 -39.79 11.18
CA TYR A 627 42.11 -38.68 11.25
C TYR A 627 42.72 -37.42 11.86
N THR A 628 42.66 -36.33 11.09
CA THR A 628 43.06 -34.98 11.48
C THR A 628 42.36 -34.01 10.57
N ASN A 629 41.83 -32.92 11.12
CA ASN A 629 41.10 -31.90 10.36
C ASN A 629 42.02 -30.98 9.54
N SER A 630 43.34 -31.09 9.74
CA SER A 630 44.35 -30.32 9.02
C SER A 630 45.58 -31.17 8.69
N ILE A 631 46.06 -31.06 7.46
CA ILE A 631 47.29 -31.69 6.97
C ILE A 631 48.31 -30.62 6.63
N ASN A 632 49.51 -30.74 7.19
CA ASN A 632 50.64 -29.91 6.81
C ASN A 632 51.21 -30.37 5.46
N THR A 633 51.13 -29.51 4.44
CA THR A 633 51.63 -29.75 3.09
C THR A 633 52.94 -29.00 2.79
N ALA A 634 53.54 -28.34 3.78
CA ALA A 634 54.76 -27.55 3.64
C ALA A 634 56.03 -28.37 3.33
N SER A 635 55.95 -29.70 3.29
CA SER A 635 57.02 -30.58 2.77
C SER A 635 56.80 -31.02 1.31
N LEU A 636 55.62 -30.75 0.72
CA LEU A 636 55.27 -31.16 -0.64
C LEU A 636 55.62 -30.07 -1.67
N ASN A 637 56.29 -30.45 -2.76
CA ASN A 637 56.64 -29.52 -3.86
C ASN A 637 55.39 -29.09 -4.65
N ASN A 638 55.49 -27.98 -5.40
CA ASN A 638 54.44 -27.50 -6.29
C ASN A 638 54.01 -28.61 -7.28
N GLY A 639 52.71 -28.86 -7.39
CA GLY A 639 52.21 -29.92 -8.26
C GLY A 639 50.82 -30.43 -7.89
N ILE A 640 50.32 -31.39 -8.68
CA ILE A 640 49.02 -32.04 -8.48
C ILE A 640 49.22 -33.33 -7.69
N TYR A 641 48.35 -33.55 -6.71
CA TYR A 641 48.33 -34.73 -5.85
C TYR A 641 46.91 -35.30 -5.77
N LEU A 642 46.83 -36.59 -5.43
CA LEU A 642 45.56 -37.26 -5.12
C LEU A 642 45.50 -37.51 -3.62
N ILE A 643 44.44 -37.04 -2.97
CA ILE A 643 44.15 -37.32 -1.56
C ILE A 643 43.07 -38.39 -1.47
N LYS A 644 43.40 -39.50 -0.83
CA LYS A 644 42.53 -40.64 -0.54
C LYS A 644 42.15 -40.61 0.93
N LEU A 645 40.86 -40.54 1.20
CA LEU A 645 40.25 -40.51 2.52
C LEU A 645 39.47 -41.80 2.71
N SER A 646 39.87 -42.64 3.66
CA SER A 646 39.18 -43.92 3.91
C SER A 646 38.46 -43.86 5.26
N ALA A 647 37.26 -44.43 5.32
CA ALA A 647 36.48 -44.72 6.53
C ALA A 647 36.15 -46.23 6.56
N GLU A 648 35.53 -46.73 7.63
CA GLU A 648 35.33 -48.17 7.85
C GLU A 648 34.71 -48.92 6.65
N ASN A 649 33.79 -48.30 5.93
CA ASN A 649 33.10 -48.92 4.77
C ASN A 649 33.20 -48.11 3.47
N ARG A 650 34.08 -47.10 3.38
CA ARG A 650 34.15 -46.22 2.19
C ARG A 650 35.52 -45.62 1.94
N THR A 651 35.75 -45.20 0.69
CA THR A 651 36.95 -44.50 0.26
C THR A 651 36.59 -43.38 -0.70
N THR A 652 37.04 -42.15 -0.41
CA THR A 652 36.86 -40.97 -1.24
C THR A 652 38.21 -40.52 -1.77
N ILE A 653 38.30 -40.22 -3.07
CA ILE A 653 39.53 -39.71 -3.69
C ILE A 653 39.24 -38.33 -4.28
N LYS A 654 40.04 -37.33 -3.93
CA LYS A 654 39.96 -35.98 -4.49
C LYS A 654 41.31 -35.53 -5.05
N ARG A 655 41.27 -34.61 -6.01
CA ARG A 655 42.47 -33.95 -6.56
C ARG A 655 42.76 -32.68 -5.76
N ILE A 656 44.00 -32.53 -5.30
CA ILE A 656 44.49 -31.31 -4.66
C ILE A 656 45.69 -30.75 -5.42
N THR A 657 45.85 -29.43 -5.39
CA THR A 657 46.97 -28.73 -6.02
C THR A 657 47.77 -28.05 -4.93
N ILE A 658 49.10 -28.24 -4.92
CA ILE A 658 50.01 -27.51 -4.04
C ILE A 658 50.66 -26.39 -4.85
N THR A 659 50.53 -25.15 -4.36
CA THR A 659 51.12 -23.96 -4.98
C THR A 659 51.85 -23.14 -3.92
N ARG A 660 53.16 -23.02 -4.05
CA ARG A 660 53.98 -22.09 -3.27
C ARG A 660 54.33 -20.88 -4.10
#